data_AF-A0A432MK77-F1
#
_entry.id   AF-A0A432MK77-F1
#
_cell.length_a   1.000
_cell.length_b   1.000
_cell.length_c   1.000
_cell.angle_alpha   90.00
_cell.angle_beta   90.00
_cell.angle_gamma   90.00
#
_symmetry.space_group_name_H-M   'P 1'
#
loop_
_entity.id
_entity.type
_entity.pdbx_description
1 polymer ?
#
loop_
_entity_poly.entity_id
_entity_poly.type
_entity_poly.pdbx_seq_one_letter_code
_entity_poly.pdbx_strand_id
1 'polypeptide(L)'
;MHREYHPDDMQHLRAHAFEAAGALDDHDHHHRAEHRRLYAITAVLGALIGLDLLLRYSAPSWRTPFGVSPIWVAALIGSARIVYQALEAMVKGSVGADVALAVAALAALALREPFVAAEVVFIALVGEVLEAVTADRALRSIRRLFDQAPRVARVRRGGQLVEVPPHEVQRGEVVVVSAGERIPVDGAIVSGRTSIDQSALTGESIPVDRGPGERVFTGTINQFGQIEVRADRVGHESTFGQVLKLVADAQRRKAPLHRTADRLARSFLPVVFAAAGLTVAAGLLLGWPDTGQRAVAVLVVACPCALILATPAAVMASMAWLARHGIVIKGGAALERLSRCDTIAFDKTGTLTLGRPELTTIEAVDGRPAEEVLTLAAAAERGGRHPLAEAVVTAAEARGLTIPEVEEAAALPGAGVEARLAGDGRSVLVGNRRLMIERGVPIDEEVDALLARLDASGETPLLVAEEGRVVGMLGARDSVRREAHDVVHDLKHLGFSAVALLTGDRRPAAEAVAKLVHIKAVEAELLPADKASWIRERQAEGRRVAMVGDGINDAPALAAADVGIALAGPGADLAAEAGDVLLMGEPLAALPDFVKLSRATVRVIRQNILVFAFGLNATAIALAMLGVLGPVAAAILHQAGSLLVLLNAMRLLAFGDWHEGPPFRQIRAAARAIDAWDDRIDLGAAIDRAWTHRRAWIAAASAVGVISYAGSGLTAVGPEEVGLVRRLGRFEAALGPGLHLRWPRPIERVDLLEPDRVRGVTVGYRPVGERSPSAGFRWESGHDRLDAISGEEALLMTGDGRLVELMATVQYRLGRSIDDLKAFAFGVEEAEPALRSLAEASLREVVGRRPLDELLTASRGEAERATTDALRRRADAIGLGVEIIRVFFRDAHPPLPVVDAYRDVSRAGRDAEALANAARSDRAERLAEARGTAAATLAAASADRRAAVALASARAEAFLALHSARSSSPGITDHRLFADAVEAAVVDRPKIILDRPRTGQRRHLILSDAASPLPDWPLADPPPARISGPGSPSTDPPAVPNP
;
A
#
# COMPACT_ATOMS: atom_id res chain seq x y z
N MET A 1 -23.04 -47.67 -31.91
CA MET A 1 -24.44 -47.46 -32.33
C MET A 1 -24.53 -46.07 -32.92
N HIS A 2 -24.65 -45.98 -34.24
CA HIS A 2 -24.76 -44.72 -34.99
C HIS A 2 -26.09 -44.04 -34.66
N ARG A 3 -26.05 -42.82 -34.12
CA ARG A 3 -27.13 -41.83 -34.25
C ARG A 3 -26.69 -40.85 -35.33
N GLU A 4 -27.39 -40.87 -36.46
CA GLU A 4 -27.29 -39.83 -37.49
C GLU A 4 -27.72 -38.50 -36.86
N TYR A 5 -26.87 -37.49 -36.96
CA TYR A 5 -27.17 -36.13 -36.54
C TYR A 5 -28.12 -35.48 -37.56
N HIS A 6 -29.25 -34.95 -37.08
CA HIS A 6 -30.25 -34.27 -37.89
C HIS A 6 -29.72 -32.87 -38.30
N PRO A 7 -30.01 -32.35 -39.50
CA PRO A 7 -29.55 -31.03 -39.97
C PRO A 7 -29.93 -29.84 -39.06
N ASP A 8 -30.96 -30.00 -38.22
CA ASP A 8 -31.44 -28.96 -37.29
C ASP A 8 -30.63 -28.90 -35.98
N ASP A 9 -29.96 -29.99 -35.58
CA ASP A 9 -29.04 -29.98 -34.42
C ASP A 9 -27.80 -29.13 -34.70
N MET A 10 -27.41 -29.01 -35.98
CA MET A 10 -26.33 -28.14 -36.45
C MET A 10 -26.71 -26.65 -36.44
N GLN A 11 -28.00 -26.31 -36.55
CA GLN A 11 -28.46 -24.92 -36.38
C GLN A 11 -28.49 -24.51 -34.90
N HIS A 12 -28.85 -25.42 -34.00
CA HIS A 12 -28.75 -25.20 -32.55
C HIS A 12 -27.30 -25.08 -32.04
N LEU A 13 -26.36 -25.84 -32.61
CA LEU A 13 -24.92 -25.70 -32.33
C LEU A 13 -24.33 -24.41 -32.92
N ARG A 14 -24.84 -23.92 -34.06
CA ARG A 14 -24.49 -22.59 -34.60
C ARG A 14 -24.98 -21.45 -33.71
N ALA A 15 -26.15 -21.57 -33.09
CA ALA A 15 -26.68 -20.57 -32.15
C ALA A 15 -25.88 -20.50 -30.83
N HIS A 16 -25.48 -21.64 -30.27
CA HIS A 16 -24.63 -21.69 -29.05
C HIS A 16 -23.18 -21.25 -29.29
N ALA A 17 -22.67 -21.35 -30.52
CA ALA A 17 -21.35 -20.82 -30.88
C ALA A 17 -21.35 -19.28 -31.02
N PHE A 18 -22.48 -18.68 -31.41
CA PHE A 18 -22.67 -17.22 -31.41
C PHE A 18 -22.78 -16.65 -29.99
N GLU A 19 -23.32 -17.42 -29.05
CA GLU A 19 -23.19 -17.15 -27.62
C GLU A 19 -21.72 -17.12 -27.18
N ALA A 20 -20.75 -17.77 -27.78
CA ALA A 20 -19.37 -17.71 -27.28
C ALA A 20 -18.66 -16.36 -27.60
N ALA A 21 -18.95 -15.74 -28.74
CA ALA A 21 -18.46 -14.42 -29.11
C ALA A 21 -19.32 -13.29 -28.53
N GLY A 22 -20.65 -13.48 -28.47
CA GLY A 22 -21.59 -12.57 -27.81
C GLY A 22 -21.52 -12.62 -26.28
N ALA A 23 -21.31 -13.80 -25.67
CA ALA A 23 -21.12 -13.95 -24.23
C ALA A 23 -19.72 -13.55 -23.78
N LEU A 24 -18.76 -13.31 -24.68
CA LEU A 24 -17.56 -12.55 -24.32
C LEU A 24 -17.94 -11.09 -24.06
N ASP A 25 -18.74 -10.46 -24.93
CA ASP A 25 -19.23 -9.09 -24.73
C ASP A 25 -20.22 -8.99 -23.54
N ASP A 26 -21.10 -9.98 -23.36
CA ASP A 26 -22.07 -10.04 -22.27
C ASP A 26 -21.40 -10.39 -20.92
N HIS A 27 -20.39 -11.29 -20.88
CA HIS A 27 -19.54 -11.47 -19.70
C HIS A 27 -18.77 -10.19 -19.38
N ASP A 28 -18.23 -9.51 -20.38
CA ASP A 28 -17.44 -8.29 -20.18
C ASP A 28 -18.33 -7.13 -19.71
N HIS A 29 -19.59 -7.07 -20.15
CA HIS A 29 -20.60 -6.15 -19.61
C HIS A 29 -20.99 -6.49 -18.18
N HIS A 30 -21.18 -7.78 -17.84
CA HIS A 30 -21.47 -8.22 -16.48
C HIS A 30 -20.30 -7.94 -15.52
N HIS A 31 -19.07 -8.29 -15.91
CA HIS A 31 -17.85 -8.00 -15.14
C HIS A 31 -17.60 -6.50 -14.98
N ARG A 32 -17.79 -5.70 -16.04
CA ARG A 32 -17.69 -4.23 -15.92
C ARG A 32 -18.75 -3.67 -14.97
N ALA A 33 -19.98 -4.19 -15.00
CA ALA A 33 -21.02 -3.75 -14.08
C ALA A 33 -20.70 -4.12 -12.62
N GLU A 34 -20.16 -5.31 -12.38
CA GLU A 34 -19.73 -5.79 -11.06
C GLU A 34 -18.54 -4.99 -10.52
N HIS A 35 -17.50 -4.76 -11.34
CA HIS A 35 -16.36 -3.91 -10.99
C HIS A 35 -16.78 -2.47 -10.69
N ARG A 36 -17.71 -1.88 -11.47
CA ARG A 36 -18.25 -0.55 -11.17
C ARG A 36 -18.96 -0.50 -9.82
N ARG A 37 -19.73 -1.53 -9.45
CA ARG A 37 -20.38 -1.62 -8.13
C ARG A 37 -19.34 -1.71 -7.01
N LEU A 38 -18.29 -2.51 -7.20
CA LEU A 38 -17.16 -2.59 -6.28
C LEU A 38 -16.50 -1.21 -6.11
N TYR A 39 -16.10 -0.55 -7.20
CA TYR A 39 -15.48 0.79 -7.16
C TYR A 39 -16.37 1.82 -6.47
N ALA A 40 -17.67 1.83 -6.76
CA ALA A 40 -18.61 2.75 -6.15
C ALA A 40 -18.73 2.53 -4.64
N ILE A 41 -18.85 1.28 -4.18
CA ILE A 41 -18.94 0.96 -2.75
C ILE A 41 -17.65 1.33 -2.03
N THR A 42 -16.49 0.99 -2.59
CA THR A 42 -15.18 1.36 -2.01
C THR A 42 -15.03 2.88 -1.91
N ALA A 43 -15.42 3.62 -2.95
CA ALA A 43 -15.39 5.08 -2.94
C ALA A 43 -16.33 5.70 -1.90
N VAL A 44 -17.55 5.16 -1.74
CA VAL A 44 -18.51 5.61 -0.73
C VAL A 44 -17.98 5.35 0.69
N LEU A 45 -17.45 4.16 0.97
CA LEU A 45 -16.83 3.85 2.26
C LEU A 45 -15.64 4.76 2.56
N GLY A 46 -14.75 4.96 1.59
CA GLY A 46 -13.61 5.87 1.72
C GLY A 46 -14.04 7.30 1.98
N ALA A 47 -15.08 7.78 1.30
CA ALA A 47 -15.64 9.12 1.52
C ALA A 47 -16.24 9.26 2.93
N LEU A 48 -16.95 8.25 3.45
CA LEU A 48 -17.50 8.27 4.80
C LEU A 48 -16.42 8.26 5.89
N ILE A 49 -15.37 7.45 5.72
CA ILE A 49 -14.21 7.42 6.63
C ILE A 49 -13.47 8.76 6.58
N GLY A 50 -13.19 9.28 5.38
CA GLY A 50 -12.51 10.56 5.19
C GLY A 50 -13.32 11.74 5.76
N LEU A 51 -14.64 11.74 5.59
CA LEU A 51 -15.54 12.73 6.17
C LEU A 51 -15.51 12.69 7.70
N ASP A 52 -15.53 11.49 8.31
CA ASP A 52 -15.43 11.35 9.77
C ASP A 52 -14.10 11.90 10.31
N LEU A 53 -12.98 11.54 9.66
CA LEU A 53 -11.65 12.06 10.02
C LEU A 53 -11.56 13.57 9.87
N LEU A 54 -12.10 14.12 8.77
CA LEU A 54 -12.12 15.55 8.52
C LEU A 54 -12.95 16.28 9.59
N LEU A 55 -14.17 15.80 9.88
CA LEU A 55 -15.06 16.41 10.88
C LEU A 55 -14.44 16.38 12.28
N ARG A 56 -13.77 15.28 12.66
CA ARG A 56 -13.03 15.20 13.93
C ARG A 56 -11.92 16.22 14.04
N TYR A 57 -11.25 16.53 12.93
CA TYR A 57 -10.13 17.46 12.90
C TYR A 57 -10.57 18.93 12.79
N SER A 58 -11.53 19.22 11.91
CA SER A 58 -11.93 20.59 11.57
C SER A 58 -13.05 21.15 12.43
N ALA A 59 -13.89 20.29 13.03
CA ALA A 59 -15.01 20.71 13.88
C ALA A 59 -15.26 19.72 15.03
N PRO A 60 -14.41 19.71 16.08
CA PRO A 60 -14.53 18.79 17.22
C PRO A 60 -15.87 18.91 17.96
N SER A 61 -16.51 20.09 17.89
CA SER A 61 -17.81 20.41 18.48
C SER A 61 -19.00 20.03 17.58
N TRP A 62 -18.76 19.53 16.37
CA TRP A 62 -19.81 19.14 15.44
C TRP A 62 -20.54 17.91 15.95
N ARG A 63 -21.75 18.10 16.49
CA ARG A 63 -22.67 17.01 16.78
C ARG A 63 -23.13 16.42 15.45
N THR A 64 -22.78 15.17 15.21
CA THR A 64 -23.13 14.41 14.01
C THR A 64 -24.62 14.55 13.71
N PRO A 65 -25.05 14.77 12.45
CA PRO A 65 -26.47 14.86 12.12
C PRO A 65 -27.18 13.58 12.60
N PHE A 66 -28.27 13.74 13.35
CA PHE A 66 -29.05 12.65 13.96
C PHE A 66 -28.32 11.79 15.03
N GLY A 67 -27.16 12.23 15.54
CA GLY A 67 -26.44 11.52 16.62
C GLY A 67 -25.67 10.27 16.20
N VAL A 68 -25.53 10.01 14.89
CA VAL A 68 -24.77 8.86 14.36
C VAL A 68 -23.53 9.36 13.63
N SER A 69 -22.34 8.96 14.09
CA SER A 69 -21.09 9.31 13.42
C SER A 69 -20.95 8.60 12.06
N PRO A 70 -20.45 9.29 11.02
CA PRO A 70 -20.25 8.69 9.69
C PRO A 70 -19.42 7.40 9.72
N ILE A 71 -18.52 7.23 10.70
CA ILE A 71 -17.73 5.99 10.84
C ILE A 71 -18.60 4.79 11.18
N TRP A 72 -19.67 4.96 11.96
CA TRP A 72 -20.62 3.89 12.27
C TRP A 72 -21.39 3.46 11.03
N VAL A 73 -21.76 4.43 10.19
CA VAL A 73 -22.43 4.15 8.91
C VAL A 73 -21.49 3.39 7.99
N ALA A 74 -20.23 3.82 7.87
CA ALA A 74 -19.20 3.12 7.10
C ALA A 74 -18.98 1.69 7.62
N ALA A 75 -18.81 1.52 8.93
CA ALA A 75 -18.59 0.24 9.58
C ALA A 75 -19.76 -0.72 9.34
N LEU A 76 -21.01 -0.25 9.46
CA LEU A 76 -22.20 -1.09 9.30
C LEU A 76 -22.41 -1.49 7.84
N ILE A 77 -22.33 -0.54 6.90
CA ILE A 77 -22.49 -0.81 5.46
C ILE A 77 -21.38 -1.76 4.98
N GLY A 78 -20.13 -1.46 5.34
CA GLY A 78 -18.98 -2.29 4.98
C GLY A 78 -19.10 -3.70 5.55
N SER A 79 -19.34 -3.82 6.85
CA SER A 79 -19.44 -5.14 7.51
C SER A 79 -20.64 -5.94 7.01
N ALA A 80 -21.78 -5.29 6.73
CA ALA A 80 -22.96 -5.98 6.18
C ALA A 80 -22.67 -6.61 4.81
N ARG A 81 -21.92 -5.91 3.95
CA ARG A 81 -21.46 -6.47 2.66
C ARG A 81 -20.58 -7.70 2.86
N ILE A 82 -19.55 -7.60 3.71
CA ILE A 82 -18.61 -8.72 3.93
C ILE A 82 -19.32 -9.92 4.56
N VAL A 83 -20.20 -9.69 5.53
CA VAL A 83 -21.00 -10.76 6.13
C VAL A 83 -21.92 -11.40 5.09
N TYR A 84 -22.57 -10.62 4.23
CA TYR A 84 -23.38 -11.17 3.15
C TYR A 84 -22.54 -12.03 2.19
N GLN A 85 -21.37 -11.54 1.76
CA GLN A 85 -20.44 -12.30 0.91
C GLN A 85 -19.99 -13.61 1.57
N ALA A 86 -19.63 -13.56 2.85
CA ALA A 86 -19.23 -14.74 3.62
C ALA A 86 -20.37 -15.77 3.73
N LEU A 87 -21.60 -15.32 3.98
CA LEU A 87 -22.78 -16.19 4.03
C LEU A 87 -23.09 -16.80 2.67
N GLU A 88 -23.06 -16.01 1.60
CA GLU A 88 -23.26 -16.48 0.23
C GLU A 88 -22.19 -17.53 -0.16
N ALA A 89 -20.92 -17.28 0.18
CA ALA A 89 -19.83 -18.22 -0.03
C ALA A 89 -20.06 -19.53 0.74
N MET A 90 -20.48 -19.46 2.01
CA MET A 90 -20.79 -20.63 2.81
C MET A 90 -21.96 -21.45 2.23
N VAL A 91 -23.01 -20.80 1.76
CA VAL A 91 -24.16 -21.47 1.09
C VAL A 91 -23.71 -22.19 -0.18
N LYS A 92 -22.77 -21.62 -0.93
CA LYS A 92 -22.15 -22.23 -2.12
C LYS A 92 -21.12 -23.33 -1.78
N GLY A 93 -20.91 -23.64 -0.50
CA GLY A 93 -19.97 -24.67 -0.04
C GLY A 93 -18.50 -24.23 -0.04
N SER A 94 -18.22 -22.94 -0.24
CA SER A 94 -16.89 -22.34 -0.16
C SER A 94 -16.70 -21.63 1.18
N VAL A 95 -15.80 -22.13 2.02
CA VAL A 95 -15.40 -21.48 3.27
C VAL A 95 -13.99 -20.94 3.06
N GLY A 96 -13.84 -19.62 3.07
CA GLY A 96 -12.61 -18.93 2.69
C GLY A 96 -12.32 -17.67 3.50
N ALA A 97 -11.53 -16.78 2.92
CA ALA A 97 -11.10 -15.49 3.48
C ALA A 97 -12.24 -14.63 4.03
N ASP A 98 -13.36 -14.58 3.29
CA ASP A 98 -14.52 -13.74 3.58
C ASP A 98 -15.10 -14.04 4.97
N VAL A 99 -15.01 -15.31 5.41
CA VAL A 99 -15.50 -15.73 6.73
C VAL A 99 -14.61 -15.19 7.85
N ALA A 100 -13.28 -15.26 7.71
CA ALA A 100 -12.36 -14.70 8.70
C ALA A 100 -12.54 -13.19 8.83
N LEU A 101 -12.67 -12.50 7.69
CA LEU A 101 -12.85 -11.05 7.62
C LEU A 101 -14.23 -10.62 8.16
N ALA A 102 -15.30 -11.38 7.87
CA ALA A 102 -16.62 -11.17 8.47
C ALA A 102 -16.58 -11.31 9.99
N VAL A 103 -15.92 -12.35 10.51
CA VAL A 103 -15.76 -12.55 11.96
C VAL A 103 -14.92 -11.43 12.57
N ALA A 104 -13.85 -10.97 11.92
CA ALA A 104 -13.05 -9.84 12.38
C ALA A 104 -13.87 -8.54 12.43
N ALA A 105 -14.65 -8.26 11.40
CA ALA A 105 -15.51 -7.08 11.33
C ALA A 105 -16.61 -7.11 12.41
N LEU A 106 -17.27 -8.27 12.60
CA LEU A 106 -18.25 -8.47 13.67
C LEU A 106 -17.60 -8.35 15.07
N ALA A 107 -16.40 -8.88 15.26
CA ALA A 107 -15.66 -8.75 16.52
C ALA A 107 -15.30 -7.29 16.81
N ALA A 108 -14.82 -6.54 15.81
CA ALA A 108 -14.52 -5.11 15.96
C ALA A 108 -15.79 -4.30 16.30
N LEU A 109 -16.93 -4.60 15.66
CA LEU A 109 -18.22 -3.99 16.00
C LEU A 109 -18.67 -4.34 17.42
N ALA A 110 -18.51 -5.60 17.84
CA ALA A 110 -18.84 -6.07 19.19
C ALA A 110 -17.99 -5.40 20.27
N LEU A 111 -16.71 -5.11 19.96
CA LEU A 111 -15.80 -4.35 20.82
C LEU A 111 -16.07 -2.83 20.81
N ARG A 112 -17.09 -2.37 20.07
CA ARG A 112 -17.42 -0.94 19.87
C ARG A 112 -16.26 -0.13 19.27
N GLU A 113 -15.52 -0.76 18.37
CA GLU A 113 -14.41 -0.16 17.61
C GLU A 113 -14.83 0.05 16.14
N PRO A 114 -15.76 0.99 15.85
CA PRO A 114 -16.31 1.16 14.50
C PRO A 114 -15.26 1.64 13.50
N PHE A 115 -14.24 2.36 13.96
CA PHE A 115 -13.13 2.79 13.13
C PHE A 115 -12.35 1.57 12.60
N VAL A 116 -11.98 0.64 13.48
CA VAL A 116 -11.29 -0.59 13.11
C VAL A 116 -12.13 -1.43 12.14
N ALA A 117 -13.44 -1.58 12.41
CA ALA A 117 -14.33 -2.32 11.53
C ALA A 117 -14.43 -1.69 10.13
N ALA A 118 -14.66 -0.38 10.04
CA ALA A 118 -14.77 0.34 8.77
C ALA A 118 -13.46 0.33 7.98
N GLU A 119 -12.33 0.56 8.65
CA GLU A 119 -11.01 0.63 8.04
C GLU A 119 -10.55 -0.72 7.50
N VAL A 120 -10.68 -1.79 8.28
CA VAL A 120 -10.31 -3.15 7.83
C VAL A 120 -11.10 -3.55 6.58
N VAL A 121 -12.41 -3.28 6.56
CA VAL A 121 -13.27 -3.54 5.40
C VAL A 121 -12.84 -2.68 4.21
N PHE A 122 -12.59 -1.38 4.43
CA PHE A 122 -12.16 -0.48 3.36
C PHE A 122 -10.83 -0.92 2.74
N ILE A 123 -9.84 -1.25 3.56
CA ILE A 123 -8.53 -1.75 3.10
C ILE A 123 -8.69 -3.06 2.32
N ALA A 124 -9.56 -3.97 2.77
CA ALA A 124 -9.87 -5.20 2.02
C ALA A 124 -10.50 -4.91 0.66
N LEU A 125 -11.49 -4.01 0.59
CA LEU A 125 -12.13 -3.62 -0.66
C LEU A 125 -11.16 -2.90 -1.62
N VAL A 126 -10.24 -2.08 -1.10
CA VAL A 126 -9.16 -1.49 -1.91
C VAL A 126 -8.25 -2.60 -2.46
N GLY A 127 -7.95 -3.63 -1.66
CA GLY A 127 -7.25 -4.83 -2.11
C GLY A 127 -7.96 -5.52 -3.27
N GLU A 128 -9.26 -5.80 -3.15
CA GLU A 128 -10.08 -6.38 -4.23
C GLU A 128 -10.07 -5.51 -5.48
N VAL A 129 -10.11 -4.18 -5.34
CA VAL A 129 -10.00 -3.24 -6.46
C VAL A 129 -8.64 -3.33 -7.14
N LEU A 130 -7.54 -3.35 -6.37
CA LEU A 130 -6.20 -3.48 -6.91
C LEU A 130 -6.00 -4.82 -7.62
N GLU A 131 -6.54 -5.90 -7.05
CA GLU A 131 -6.54 -7.24 -7.64
C GLU A 131 -7.30 -7.23 -8.97
N ALA A 132 -8.55 -6.73 -8.98
CA ALA A 132 -9.37 -6.63 -10.19
C ALA A 132 -8.68 -5.80 -11.27
N VAL A 133 -8.16 -4.62 -10.93
CA VAL A 133 -7.46 -3.75 -11.88
C VAL A 133 -6.23 -4.43 -12.46
N THR A 134 -5.47 -5.17 -11.65
CA THR A 134 -4.22 -5.80 -12.10
C THR A 134 -4.48 -7.07 -12.91
N ALA A 135 -5.47 -7.87 -12.52
CA ALA A 135 -5.96 -9.00 -13.31
C ALA A 135 -6.47 -8.53 -14.67
N ASP A 136 -7.26 -7.45 -14.68
CA ASP A 136 -7.79 -6.86 -15.91
C ASP A 136 -6.66 -6.28 -16.78
N ARG A 137 -5.61 -5.68 -16.18
CA ARG A 137 -4.38 -5.29 -16.91
C ARG A 137 -3.71 -6.47 -17.59
N ALA A 138 -3.57 -7.61 -16.90
CA ALA A 138 -2.94 -8.81 -17.44
C ALA A 138 -3.74 -9.38 -18.63
N LEU A 139 -5.07 -9.40 -18.51
CA LEU A 139 -5.99 -9.85 -19.55
C LEU A 139 -6.04 -8.90 -20.75
N ARG A 140 -5.81 -7.60 -20.56
CA ARG A 140 -5.79 -6.62 -21.66
C ARG A 140 -4.75 -6.92 -22.73
N SER A 141 -3.61 -7.54 -22.40
CA SER A 141 -2.62 -7.93 -23.43
C SER A 141 -3.14 -9.03 -24.34
N ILE A 142 -3.94 -9.94 -23.81
CA ILE A 142 -4.65 -10.96 -24.60
C ILE A 142 -5.78 -10.29 -25.40
N ARG A 143 -6.53 -9.35 -24.79
CA ARG A 143 -7.57 -8.57 -25.49
C ARG A 143 -7.04 -7.71 -26.65
N ARG A 144 -5.83 -7.18 -26.55
CA ARG A 144 -5.17 -6.44 -27.65
C ARG A 144 -4.79 -7.32 -28.83
N LEU A 145 -4.64 -8.64 -28.64
CA LEU A 145 -4.57 -9.59 -29.75
C LEU A 145 -5.94 -9.72 -30.44
N PHE A 146 -7.05 -9.52 -29.72
CA PHE A 146 -8.43 -9.61 -30.22
C PHE A 146 -8.93 -8.35 -30.94
N ASP A 147 -8.51 -7.16 -30.50
CA ASP A 147 -8.82 -5.87 -31.18
C ASP A 147 -8.25 -5.79 -32.60
N GLN A 148 -7.40 -6.74 -32.96
CA GLN A 148 -6.70 -6.82 -34.23
C GLN A 148 -7.41 -7.69 -35.28
N ALA A 149 -8.49 -8.39 -34.93
CA ALA A 149 -9.27 -9.12 -35.93
C ALA A 149 -9.95 -8.12 -36.89
N PRO A 150 -9.82 -8.29 -38.22
CA PRO A 150 -10.47 -7.41 -39.18
C PRO A 150 -12.00 -7.46 -38.99
N ARG A 151 -12.66 -6.30 -39.00
CA ARG A 151 -14.12 -6.19 -38.80
C ARG A 151 -14.92 -6.32 -40.10
N VAL A 152 -14.24 -6.19 -41.23
CA VAL A 152 -14.80 -6.21 -42.58
C VAL A 152 -13.89 -7.05 -43.47
N ALA A 153 -14.50 -7.88 -44.31
CA ALA A 153 -13.85 -8.64 -45.37
C ALA A 153 -14.43 -8.21 -46.72
N ARG A 154 -13.55 -8.00 -47.71
CA ARG A 154 -13.97 -7.70 -49.08
C ARG A 154 -13.95 -8.97 -49.91
N VAL A 155 -15.12 -9.40 -50.36
CA VAL A 155 -15.30 -10.67 -51.07
C VAL A 155 -15.74 -10.39 -52.49
N ARG A 156 -15.25 -11.16 -53.45
CA ARG A 156 -15.63 -11.05 -54.86
C ARG A 156 -16.80 -12.00 -55.16
N ARG A 157 -17.99 -11.45 -55.36
CA ARG A 157 -19.23 -12.18 -55.71
C ARG A 157 -19.75 -11.63 -57.04
N GLY A 158 -19.97 -12.50 -58.03
CA GLY A 158 -20.51 -12.09 -59.34
C GLY A 158 -19.68 -11.04 -60.09
N GLY A 159 -18.36 -11.01 -59.88
CA GLY A 159 -17.46 -10.02 -60.49
C GLY A 159 -17.40 -8.66 -59.79
N GLN A 160 -18.18 -8.44 -58.73
CA GLN A 160 -18.15 -7.22 -57.91
C GLN A 160 -17.54 -7.48 -56.53
N LEU A 161 -16.95 -6.44 -55.96
CA LEU A 161 -16.44 -6.43 -54.58
C LEU A 161 -17.57 -6.06 -53.62
N VAL A 162 -17.84 -6.93 -52.66
CA VAL A 162 -18.84 -6.74 -51.60
C VAL A 162 -18.13 -6.75 -50.24
N GLU A 163 -18.40 -5.74 -49.41
CA GLU A 163 -17.95 -5.72 -48.02
C GLU A 163 -18.94 -6.47 -47.15
N VAL A 164 -18.45 -7.48 -46.44
CA VAL A 164 -19.24 -8.28 -45.50
C VAL A 164 -18.47 -8.43 -44.19
N PRO A 165 -19.16 -8.64 -43.06
CA PRO A 165 -18.50 -9.11 -41.86
C PRO A 165 -17.71 -10.43 -42.12
N PRO A 166 -16.53 -10.64 -41.50
CA PRO A 166 -15.70 -11.83 -41.74
C PRO A 166 -16.40 -13.18 -41.52
N HIS A 167 -17.44 -13.21 -40.68
CA HIS A 167 -18.21 -14.44 -40.41
C HIS A 167 -19.23 -14.78 -41.50
N GLU A 168 -19.53 -13.85 -42.42
CA GLU A 168 -20.39 -14.09 -43.58
C GLU A 168 -19.60 -14.54 -44.82
N VAL A 169 -18.27 -14.58 -44.73
CA VAL A 169 -17.41 -15.13 -45.78
C VAL A 169 -17.57 -16.64 -45.79
N GLN A 170 -17.84 -17.21 -46.96
CA GLN A 170 -18.02 -18.64 -47.15
C GLN A 170 -16.74 -19.29 -47.69
N ARG A 171 -16.60 -20.58 -47.41
CA ARG A 171 -15.49 -21.39 -47.92
C ARG A 171 -15.50 -21.39 -49.45
N GLY A 172 -14.34 -21.20 -50.05
CA GLY A 172 -14.15 -21.12 -51.50
C GLY A 172 -14.30 -19.71 -52.09
N GLU A 173 -14.82 -18.74 -51.34
CA GLU A 173 -14.93 -17.36 -51.82
C GLU A 173 -13.56 -16.68 -51.96
N VAL A 174 -13.44 -15.76 -52.91
CA VAL A 174 -12.20 -15.00 -53.13
C VAL A 174 -12.28 -13.68 -52.36
N VAL A 175 -11.44 -13.54 -51.37
CA VAL A 175 -11.27 -12.35 -50.54
C VAL A 175 -10.15 -11.49 -51.10
N VAL A 176 -10.40 -10.19 -51.24
CA VAL A 176 -9.44 -9.22 -51.78
C VAL A 176 -8.85 -8.40 -50.64
N VAL A 177 -7.55 -8.52 -50.43
CA VAL A 177 -6.82 -7.84 -49.36
C VAL A 177 -5.84 -6.84 -49.98
N SER A 178 -5.98 -5.56 -49.62
CA SER A 178 -5.07 -4.51 -50.11
C SER A 178 -3.84 -4.37 -49.23
N ALA A 179 -2.83 -3.63 -49.71
CA ALA A 179 -1.64 -3.35 -48.94
C ALA A 179 -1.99 -2.61 -47.64
N GLY A 180 -1.36 -3.00 -46.53
CA GLY A 180 -1.62 -2.50 -45.18
C GLY A 180 -2.87 -3.09 -44.50
N GLU A 181 -3.68 -3.89 -45.20
CA GLU A 181 -4.85 -4.51 -44.60
C GLU A 181 -4.54 -5.85 -43.95
N ARG A 182 -5.37 -6.19 -42.96
CA ARG A 182 -5.34 -7.51 -42.34
C ARG A 182 -6.11 -8.51 -43.15
N ILE A 183 -5.56 -9.71 -43.24
CA ILE A 183 -6.17 -10.84 -43.94
C ILE A 183 -7.33 -11.37 -43.06
N PRO A 184 -8.58 -11.41 -43.55
CA PRO A 184 -9.74 -11.76 -42.73
C PRO A 184 -10.10 -13.26 -42.73
N VAL A 185 -9.41 -14.06 -43.53
CA VAL A 185 -9.65 -15.51 -43.68
C VAL A 185 -8.33 -16.26 -43.78
N ASP A 186 -8.36 -17.55 -43.46
CA ASP A 186 -7.27 -18.44 -43.82
C ASP A 186 -7.51 -18.97 -45.23
N GLY A 187 -6.48 -19.00 -46.05
CA GLY A 187 -6.65 -19.40 -47.43
C GLY A 187 -5.35 -19.49 -48.21
N ALA A 188 -5.47 -19.81 -49.49
CA ALA A 188 -4.36 -19.76 -50.43
C ALA A 188 -4.45 -18.50 -51.29
N ILE A 189 -3.31 -17.86 -51.55
CA ILE A 189 -3.24 -16.74 -52.51
C ILE A 189 -3.54 -17.30 -53.90
N VAL A 190 -4.56 -16.79 -54.57
CA VAL A 190 -4.89 -17.11 -55.97
C VAL A 190 -4.28 -16.11 -56.94
N SER A 191 -4.04 -14.86 -56.51
CA SER A 191 -3.41 -13.82 -57.32
C SER A 191 -2.68 -12.80 -56.44
N GLY A 192 -1.56 -12.25 -56.95
CA GLY A 192 -0.71 -11.30 -56.24
C GLY A 192 0.51 -11.93 -55.53
N ARG A 193 1.53 -11.12 -55.25
CA ARG A 193 2.70 -11.47 -54.41
C ARG A 193 2.90 -10.35 -53.41
N THR A 194 3.28 -10.71 -52.18
CA THR A 194 3.43 -9.76 -51.08
C THR A 194 4.40 -10.29 -50.03
N SER A 195 4.81 -9.43 -49.10
CA SER A 195 5.37 -9.84 -47.82
C SER A 195 4.28 -9.73 -46.75
N ILE A 196 4.13 -10.76 -45.92
CA ILE A 196 3.10 -10.83 -44.89
C ILE A 196 3.74 -10.72 -43.51
N ASP A 197 3.30 -9.75 -42.74
CA ASP A 197 3.64 -9.64 -41.33
C ASP A 197 2.79 -10.64 -40.52
N GLN A 198 3.46 -11.65 -39.98
CA GLN A 198 2.84 -12.70 -39.16
C GLN A 198 3.13 -12.51 -37.67
N SER A 199 3.76 -11.40 -37.26
CA SER A 199 4.20 -11.13 -35.88
C SER A 199 3.08 -11.29 -34.86
N ALA A 200 1.84 -10.96 -35.22
CA ALA A 200 0.67 -11.10 -34.35
C ALA A 200 0.30 -12.56 -34.02
N LEU A 201 0.74 -13.54 -34.82
CA LEU A 201 0.48 -14.97 -34.65
C LEU A 201 1.73 -15.76 -34.27
N THR A 202 2.87 -15.43 -34.88
CA THR A 202 4.13 -16.18 -34.71
C THR A 202 5.09 -15.51 -33.74
N GLY A 203 4.90 -14.23 -33.41
CA GLY A 203 5.85 -13.44 -32.60
C GLY A 203 7.08 -12.96 -33.37
N GLU A 204 7.31 -13.46 -34.60
CA GLU A 204 8.46 -13.10 -35.44
C GLU A 204 8.25 -11.73 -36.10
N SER A 205 9.20 -10.82 -35.94
CA SER A 205 9.11 -9.45 -36.45
C SER A 205 9.47 -9.31 -37.94
N ILE A 206 10.03 -10.34 -38.56
CA ILE A 206 10.45 -10.31 -39.97
C ILE A 206 9.28 -10.76 -40.86
N PRO A 207 8.83 -9.93 -41.82
CA PRO A 207 7.77 -10.31 -42.75
C PRO A 207 8.19 -11.46 -43.66
N VAL A 208 7.24 -12.35 -43.97
CA VAL A 208 7.49 -13.55 -44.80
C VAL A 208 6.92 -13.33 -46.19
N ASP A 209 7.74 -13.51 -47.22
CA ASP A 209 7.32 -13.39 -48.61
C ASP A 209 6.38 -14.54 -49.02
N ARG A 210 5.28 -14.20 -49.71
CA ARG A 210 4.24 -15.12 -50.17
C ARG A 210 3.75 -14.79 -51.58
N GLY A 211 3.47 -15.83 -52.36
CA GLY A 211 2.91 -15.76 -53.71
C GLY A 211 1.76 -16.74 -53.98
N PRO A 212 1.30 -16.82 -55.25
CA PRO A 212 0.18 -17.67 -55.63
C PRO A 212 0.39 -19.15 -55.26
N GLY A 213 -0.65 -19.81 -54.74
CA GLY A 213 -0.62 -21.17 -54.21
C GLY A 213 -0.21 -21.26 -52.74
N GLU A 214 0.47 -20.24 -52.19
CA GLU A 214 0.92 -20.27 -50.80
C GLU A 214 -0.17 -19.82 -49.82
N ARG A 215 -0.08 -20.33 -48.59
CA ARG A 215 -1.08 -20.12 -47.54
C ARG A 215 -0.86 -18.83 -46.76
N VAL A 216 -1.96 -18.23 -46.38
CA VAL A 216 -2.03 -17.03 -45.53
C VAL A 216 -3.01 -17.25 -44.38
N PHE A 217 -2.80 -16.53 -43.29
CA PHE A 217 -3.54 -16.72 -42.05
C PHE A 217 -4.32 -15.47 -41.66
N THR A 218 -5.49 -15.70 -41.07
CA THR A 218 -6.38 -14.66 -40.54
C THR A 218 -5.66 -13.82 -39.48
N GLY A 219 -5.79 -12.50 -39.56
CA GLY A 219 -5.21 -11.55 -38.61
C GLY A 219 -3.79 -11.08 -38.94
N THR A 220 -3.09 -11.74 -39.87
CA THR A 220 -1.80 -11.27 -40.42
C THR A 220 -1.97 -10.02 -41.29
N ILE A 221 -0.92 -9.22 -41.44
CA ILE A 221 -0.99 -7.98 -42.22
C ILE A 221 -0.32 -8.20 -43.58
N ASN A 222 -1.07 -7.94 -44.64
CA ASN A 222 -0.54 -7.84 -45.99
C ASN A 222 0.29 -6.55 -46.12
N GLN A 223 1.61 -6.61 -46.26
CA GLN A 223 2.42 -5.39 -46.31
C GLN A 223 2.35 -4.68 -47.66
N PHE A 224 2.45 -5.43 -48.76
CA PHE A 224 2.66 -4.86 -50.09
C PHE A 224 1.72 -5.43 -51.14
N GLY A 225 1.30 -4.59 -52.09
CA GLY A 225 0.44 -5.02 -53.18
C GLY A 225 -0.95 -5.50 -52.75
N GLN A 226 -1.80 -5.75 -53.73
CA GLN A 226 -3.10 -6.37 -53.51
C GLN A 226 -2.97 -7.87 -53.75
N ILE A 227 -3.55 -8.66 -52.84
CA ILE A 227 -3.63 -10.11 -52.97
C ILE A 227 -5.09 -10.55 -53.01
N GLU A 228 -5.33 -11.62 -53.73
CA GLU A 228 -6.61 -12.34 -53.75
C GLU A 228 -6.41 -13.67 -53.06
N VAL A 229 -7.22 -13.95 -52.05
CA VAL A 229 -7.10 -15.11 -51.17
C VAL A 229 -8.36 -15.92 -51.29
N ARG A 230 -8.26 -17.18 -51.71
CA ARG A 230 -9.37 -18.12 -51.71
C ARG A 230 -9.56 -18.63 -50.29
N ALA A 231 -10.70 -18.33 -49.68
CA ALA A 231 -11.02 -18.69 -48.31
C ALA A 231 -11.07 -20.23 -48.15
N ASP A 232 -10.11 -20.80 -47.44
CA ASP A 232 -10.10 -22.22 -47.08
C ASP A 232 -10.70 -22.46 -45.70
N ARG A 233 -10.55 -21.52 -44.76
CA ARG A 233 -11.17 -21.57 -43.43
C ARG A 233 -11.61 -20.17 -43.00
N VAL A 234 -12.79 -20.08 -42.40
CA VAL A 234 -13.49 -18.82 -42.10
C VAL A 234 -14.03 -18.83 -40.66
N GLY A 235 -14.17 -17.65 -40.05
CA GLY A 235 -14.74 -17.52 -38.70
C GLY A 235 -14.01 -18.35 -37.64
N HIS A 236 -14.73 -19.22 -36.94
CA HIS A 236 -14.20 -20.05 -35.84
C HIS A 236 -13.29 -21.20 -36.31
N GLU A 237 -13.37 -21.59 -37.58
CA GLU A 237 -12.50 -22.61 -38.18
C GLU A 237 -11.16 -22.02 -38.62
N SER A 238 -11.02 -20.69 -38.66
CA SER A 238 -9.74 -20.04 -38.95
C SER A 238 -8.71 -20.31 -37.86
N THR A 239 -7.44 -20.22 -38.21
CA THR A 239 -6.31 -20.32 -37.26
C THR A 239 -6.50 -19.37 -36.09
N PHE A 240 -6.91 -18.14 -36.35
CA PHE A 240 -7.19 -17.14 -35.33
C PHE A 240 -8.42 -17.50 -34.46
N GLY A 241 -9.48 -18.05 -35.06
CA GLY A 241 -10.69 -18.51 -34.37
C GLY A 241 -10.45 -19.69 -33.42
N GLN A 242 -9.58 -20.64 -33.81
CA GLN A 242 -9.18 -21.76 -32.95
C GLN A 242 -8.38 -21.27 -31.74
N VAL A 243 -7.47 -20.32 -31.94
CA VAL A 243 -6.75 -19.66 -30.84
C VAL A 243 -7.75 -19.01 -29.87
N LEU A 244 -8.77 -18.32 -30.38
CA LEU A 244 -9.81 -17.68 -29.56
C LEU A 244 -10.55 -18.70 -28.68
N LYS A 245 -11.00 -19.81 -29.28
CA LYS A 245 -11.71 -20.89 -28.57
C LYS A 245 -10.85 -21.51 -27.48
N LEU A 246 -9.59 -21.82 -27.77
CA LEU A 246 -8.66 -22.42 -26.82
C LEU A 246 -8.38 -21.49 -25.63
N VAL A 247 -8.19 -20.19 -25.86
CA VAL A 247 -8.00 -19.20 -24.80
C VAL A 247 -9.26 -19.09 -23.91
N ALA A 248 -10.45 -19.10 -24.51
CA ALA A 248 -11.71 -19.05 -23.78
C ALA A 248 -11.95 -20.32 -22.93
N ASP A 249 -11.65 -21.50 -23.48
CA ASP A 249 -11.73 -22.78 -22.77
C ASP A 249 -10.72 -22.86 -21.62
N ALA A 250 -9.55 -22.24 -21.80
CA ALA A 250 -8.49 -22.19 -20.80
C ALA A 250 -8.83 -21.36 -19.56
N GLN A 251 -9.65 -20.31 -19.72
CA GLN A 251 -10.19 -19.54 -18.59
C GLN A 251 -11.16 -20.37 -17.73
N ARG A 252 -11.82 -21.38 -18.32
CA ARG A 252 -12.85 -22.18 -17.63
C ARG A 252 -12.27 -23.39 -16.86
N ARG A 253 -11.09 -23.90 -17.23
CA ARG A 253 -10.51 -25.12 -16.63
C ARG A 253 -9.44 -24.82 -15.56
N LYS A 254 -9.73 -25.15 -14.30
CA LYS A 254 -8.87 -24.88 -13.12
C LYS A 254 -7.62 -25.80 -13.05
N ALA A 255 -6.47 -25.24 -12.68
CA ALA A 255 -5.21 -25.98 -12.50
C ALA A 255 -5.19 -26.88 -11.24
N PRO A 256 -4.43 -27.99 -11.20
CA PRO A 256 -4.25 -28.83 -10.01
C PRO A 256 -3.69 -28.08 -8.79
N LEU A 257 -2.71 -27.18 -8.94
CA LEU A 257 -2.15 -26.41 -7.82
C LEU A 257 -3.19 -25.49 -7.17
N HIS A 258 -4.17 -25.01 -7.95
CA HIS A 258 -5.33 -24.27 -7.41
C HIS A 258 -6.10 -25.13 -6.41
N ARG A 259 -6.24 -26.44 -6.66
CA ARG A 259 -6.91 -27.38 -5.73
C ARG A 259 -6.08 -27.61 -4.46
N THR A 260 -4.75 -27.56 -4.55
CA THR A 260 -3.87 -27.66 -3.37
C THR A 260 -3.95 -26.38 -2.55
N ALA A 261 -3.91 -25.21 -3.18
CA ALA A 261 -4.11 -23.92 -2.51
C ALA A 261 -5.50 -23.83 -1.83
N ASP A 262 -6.57 -24.27 -2.50
CA ASP A 262 -7.92 -24.34 -1.93
C ASP A 262 -8.00 -25.30 -0.74
N ARG A 263 -7.32 -26.45 -0.82
CA ARG A 263 -7.24 -27.42 0.29
C ARG A 263 -6.49 -26.85 1.49
N LEU A 264 -5.35 -26.19 1.22
CA LEU A 264 -4.54 -25.49 2.23
C LEU A 264 -5.36 -24.38 2.88
N ALA A 265 -6.06 -23.53 2.10
CA ALA A 265 -6.90 -22.46 2.60
C ALA A 265 -8.03 -22.98 3.52
N ARG A 266 -8.67 -24.09 3.14
CA ARG A 266 -9.70 -24.73 3.98
C ARG A 266 -9.15 -25.25 5.30
N SER A 267 -7.91 -25.78 5.31
CA SER A 267 -7.24 -26.22 6.53
C SER A 267 -6.65 -25.08 7.36
N PHE A 268 -6.39 -23.92 6.73
CA PHE A 268 -5.79 -22.76 7.36
C PHE A 268 -6.77 -22.03 8.27
N LEU A 269 -8.03 -21.87 7.85
CA LEU A 269 -9.03 -21.13 8.62
C LEU A 269 -9.25 -21.65 10.07
N PRO A 270 -9.36 -22.98 10.32
CA PRO A 270 -9.39 -23.51 11.69
C PRO A 270 -8.15 -23.14 12.52
N VAL A 271 -6.96 -23.10 11.91
CA VAL A 271 -5.71 -22.72 12.59
C VAL A 271 -5.75 -21.25 12.99
N VAL A 272 -6.29 -20.39 12.13
CA VAL A 272 -6.47 -18.95 12.42
C VAL A 272 -7.43 -18.74 13.59
N PHE A 273 -8.59 -19.40 13.58
CA PHE A 273 -9.53 -19.30 14.70
C PHE A 273 -8.94 -19.87 15.99
N ALA A 274 -8.16 -20.95 15.91
CA ALA A 274 -7.43 -21.48 17.06
C ALA A 274 -6.38 -20.47 17.58
N ALA A 275 -5.64 -19.79 16.70
CA ALA A 275 -4.68 -18.76 17.08
C ALA A 275 -5.35 -17.54 17.72
N ALA A 276 -6.47 -17.06 17.17
CA ALA A 276 -7.27 -15.99 17.75
C ALA A 276 -7.83 -16.40 19.12
N GLY A 277 -8.39 -17.61 19.23
CA GLY A 277 -8.87 -18.16 20.50
C GLY A 277 -7.77 -18.32 21.55
N LEU A 278 -6.58 -18.77 21.14
CA LEU A 278 -5.40 -18.86 22.00
C LEU A 278 -4.94 -17.48 22.46
N THR A 279 -5.02 -16.47 21.58
CA THR A 279 -4.70 -15.07 21.92
C THR A 279 -5.66 -14.53 22.99
N VAL A 280 -6.96 -14.81 22.84
CA VAL A 280 -7.97 -14.46 23.85
C VAL A 280 -7.71 -15.19 25.16
N ALA A 281 -7.48 -16.50 25.12
CA ALA A 281 -7.21 -17.29 26.32
C ALA A 281 -5.95 -16.81 27.05
N ALA A 282 -4.84 -16.58 26.32
CA ALA A 282 -3.60 -16.04 26.89
C ALA A 282 -3.81 -14.64 27.47
N GLY A 283 -4.51 -13.76 26.76
CA GLY A 283 -4.83 -12.41 27.24
C GLY A 283 -5.70 -12.40 28.49
N LEU A 284 -6.68 -13.29 28.60
CA LEU A 284 -7.52 -13.45 29.80
C LEU A 284 -6.72 -14.01 30.99
N LEU A 285 -5.82 -14.98 30.76
CA LEU A 285 -4.99 -15.58 31.82
C LEU A 285 -3.88 -14.64 32.30
N LEU A 286 -3.22 -13.94 31.37
CA LEU A 286 -2.10 -13.02 31.64
C LEU A 286 -2.59 -11.60 32.01
N GLY A 287 -3.85 -11.28 31.72
CA GLY A 287 -4.46 -9.97 32.01
C GLY A 287 -4.04 -8.86 31.06
N TRP A 288 -3.93 -9.13 29.76
CA TRP A 288 -3.60 -8.11 28.75
C TRP A 288 -4.77 -7.14 28.52
N PRO A 289 -4.57 -5.82 28.69
CA PRO A 289 -5.65 -4.84 28.53
C PRO A 289 -6.17 -4.73 27.09
N ASP A 290 -5.37 -5.12 26.11
CA ASP A 290 -5.62 -5.04 24.67
C ASP A 290 -5.97 -6.39 24.03
N THR A 291 -6.38 -7.38 24.83
CA THR A 291 -6.69 -8.75 24.38
C THR A 291 -7.63 -8.79 23.16
N GLY A 292 -8.69 -7.98 23.16
CA GLY A 292 -9.64 -7.91 22.05
C GLY A 292 -9.02 -7.37 20.75
N GLN A 293 -8.19 -6.33 20.85
CA GLN A 293 -7.52 -5.74 19.69
C GLN A 293 -6.49 -6.70 19.09
N ARG A 294 -5.74 -7.45 19.91
CA ARG A 294 -4.80 -8.49 19.45
C ARG A 294 -5.53 -9.62 18.72
N ALA A 295 -6.66 -10.08 19.26
CA ALA A 295 -7.46 -11.13 18.63
C ALA A 295 -8.02 -10.69 17.27
N VAL A 296 -8.52 -9.45 17.18
CA VAL A 296 -8.96 -8.86 15.89
C VAL A 296 -7.77 -8.76 14.93
N ALA A 297 -6.61 -8.29 15.37
CA ALA A 297 -5.42 -8.20 14.52
C ALA A 297 -4.98 -9.56 13.95
N VAL A 298 -5.04 -10.63 14.76
CA VAL A 298 -4.79 -12.00 14.30
C VAL A 298 -5.80 -12.42 13.23
N LEU A 299 -7.10 -12.19 13.44
CA LEU A 299 -8.13 -12.56 12.46
C LEU A 299 -7.98 -11.80 11.14
N VAL A 300 -7.61 -10.51 11.20
CA VAL A 300 -7.43 -9.64 10.04
C VAL A 300 -6.22 -10.07 9.22
N VAL A 301 -5.06 -10.23 9.85
CA VAL A 301 -3.82 -10.50 9.10
C VAL A 301 -3.79 -11.90 8.51
N ALA A 302 -4.52 -12.82 9.12
CA ALA A 302 -4.60 -14.20 8.72
C ALA A 302 -5.59 -14.47 7.58
N CYS A 303 -5.99 -13.46 6.79
CA CYS A 303 -6.66 -13.77 5.52
C CYS A 303 -5.71 -14.58 4.60
N PRO A 304 -6.16 -15.70 4.02
CA PRO A 304 -5.38 -16.46 3.03
C PRO A 304 -5.36 -15.82 1.63
N CYS A 305 -5.61 -14.51 1.50
CA CYS A 305 -5.74 -13.80 0.23
C CYS A 305 -4.51 -14.02 -0.68
N ALA A 306 -3.30 -13.90 -0.12
CA ALA A 306 -2.03 -14.20 -0.80
C ALA A 306 -1.92 -15.66 -1.32
N LEU A 307 -2.47 -16.63 -0.59
CA LEU A 307 -2.49 -18.04 -0.99
C LEU A 307 -3.43 -18.27 -2.18
N ILE A 308 -4.61 -17.65 -2.13
CA ILE A 308 -5.63 -17.74 -3.17
C ILE A 308 -5.12 -17.12 -4.48
N LEU A 309 -4.49 -15.95 -4.40
CA LEU A 309 -4.00 -15.21 -5.56
C LEU A 309 -2.72 -15.80 -6.18
N ALA A 310 -1.93 -16.54 -5.40
CA ALA A 310 -0.60 -17.04 -5.81
C ALA A 310 -0.61 -17.79 -7.15
N THR A 311 -1.58 -18.69 -7.34
CA THR A 311 -1.70 -19.53 -8.54
C THR A 311 -2.29 -18.79 -9.74
N PRO A 312 -3.51 -18.20 -9.66
CA PRO A 312 -4.14 -17.55 -10.81
C PRO A 312 -3.31 -16.38 -11.34
N ALA A 313 -2.70 -15.56 -10.48
CA ALA A 313 -1.88 -14.45 -10.94
C ALA A 313 -0.67 -14.91 -11.77
N ALA A 314 0.05 -15.93 -11.31
CA ALA A 314 1.23 -16.45 -12.02
C ALA A 314 0.84 -17.14 -13.34
N VAL A 315 -0.24 -17.93 -13.33
CA VAL A 315 -0.76 -18.59 -14.53
C VAL A 315 -1.19 -17.56 -15.57
N MET A 316 -1.94 -16.52 -15.17
CA MET A 316 -2.35 -15.45 -16.08
C MET A 316 -1.15 -14.69 -16.67
N ALA A 317 -0.16 -14.36 -15.86
CA ALA A 317 1.05 -13.69 -16.32
C ALA A 317 1.82 -14.56 -17.35
N SER A 318 1.93 -15.86 -17.11
CA SER A 318 2.55 -16.79 -18.07
C SER A 318 1.73 -16.97 -19.34
N MET A 319 0.40 -17.07 -19.24
CA MET A 319 -0.48 -17.14 -20.42
C MET A 319 -0.34 -15.91 -21.32
N ALA A 320 -0.31 -14.73 -20.71
CA ALA A 320 -0.13 -13.49 -21.45
C ALA A 320 1.24 -13.42 -22.14
N TRP A 321 2.29 -13.97 -21.52
CA TRP A 321 3.60 -14.11 -22.18
C TRP A 321 3.56 -15.11 -23.33
N LEU A 322 2.96 -16.30 -23.13
CA LEU A 322 2.87 -17.36 -24.13
C LEU A 322 2.09 -16.95 -25.37
N ALA A 323 0.96 -16.27 -25.17
CA ALA A 323 0.14 -15.77 -26.27
C ALA A 323 0.92 -14.78 -27.18
N ARG A 324 1.86 -14.02 -26.62
CA ARG A 324 2.74 -13.11 -27.38
C ARG A 324 3.82 -13.83 -28.18
N HIS A 325 4.11 -15.09 -27.86
CA HIS A 325 5.15 -15.92 -28.49
C HIS A 325 4.55 -17.07 -29.31
N GLY A 326 3.29 -16.94 -29.74
CA GLY A 326 2.64 -17.96 -30.57
C GLY A 326 2.38 -19.30 -29.87
N ILE A 327 2.35 -19.34 -28.52
CA ILE A 327 2.04 -20.55 -27.75
C ILE A 327 0.68 -20.40 -27.08
N VAL A 328 -0.21 -21.34 -27.37
CA VAL A 328 -1.58 -21.32 -26.87
C VAL A 328 -1.78 -22.54 -25.98
N ILE A 329 -2.26 -22.32 -24.75
CA ILE A 329 -2.48 -23.40 -23.78
C ILE A 329 -3.96 -23.48 -23.43
N LYS A 330 -4.49 -24.70 -23.30
CA LYS A 330 -5.88 -24.97 -22.88
C LYS A 330 -6.15 -24.78 -21.39
N GLY A 331 -5.17 -24.34 -20.60
CA GLY A 331 -5.33 -24.07 -19.18
C GLY A 331 -4.03 -24.12 -18.38
N GLY A 332 -4.04 -23.50 -17.20
CA GLY A 332 -2.87 -23.47 -16.30
C GLY A 332 -2.41 -24.84 -15.79
N ALA A 333 -3.26 -25.88 -15.90
CA ALA A 333 -2.90 -27.25 -15.59
C ALA A 333 -1.75 -27.78 -16.46
N ALA A 334 -1.73 -27.42 -17.74
CA ALA A 334 -0.71 -27.85 -18.68
C ALA A 334 0.67 -27.27 -18.29
N LEU A 335 0.71 -25.99 -17.91
CA LEU A 335 1.92 -25.34 -17.37
C LEU A 335 2.48 -26.07 -16.16
N GLU A 336 1.62 -26.48 -15.23
CA GLU A 336 2.06 -27.17 -14.02
C GLU A 336 2.53 -28.60 -14.29
N ARG A 337 1.81 -29.36 -15.14
CA ARG A 337 2.19 -30.73 -15.49
C ARG A 337 3.51 -30.74 -16.26
N LEU A 338 3.67 -29.83 -17.24
CA LEU A 338 4.88 -29.72 -18.04
C LEU A 338 6.12 -29.44 -17.17
N SER A 339 5.96 -28.66 -16.09
CA SER A 339 7.08 -28.32 -15.22
C SER A 339 7.67 -29.54 -14.51
N ARG A 340 6.89 -30.62 -14.41
CA ARG A 340 7.23 -31.88 -13.76
C ARG A 340 7.56 -32.99 -14.76
N CYS A 341 7.41 -32.76 -16.06
CA CYS A 341 7.78 -33.73 -17.07
C CYS A 341 9.29 -33.96 -17.07
N ASP A 342 9.69 -35.23 -17.09
CA ASP A 342 11.07 -35.70 -17.10
C ASP A 342 11.40 -36.50 -18.38
N THR A 343 10.37 -36.79 -19.17
CA THR A 343 10.41 -37.55 -20.42
C THR A 343 9.67 -36.77 -21.50
N ILE A 344 10.25 -36.66 -22.70
CA ILE A 344 9.60 -36.05 -23.86
C ILE A 344 9.71 -36.96 -25.08
N ALA A 345 8.57 -37.20 -25.73
CA ALA A 345 8.45 -37.97 -26.96
C ALA A 345 8.11 -37.03 -28.11
N PHE A 346 8.76 -37.24 -29.25
CA PHE A 346 8.52 -36.52 -30.48
C PHE A 346 7.95 -37.46 -31.54
N ASP A 347 6.92 -37.03 -32.25
CA ASP A 347 6.65 -37.59 -33.56
C ASP A 347 7.75 -37.21 -34.57
N LYS A 348 7.89 -38.00 -35.64
CA LYS A 348 8.86 -37.72 -36.69
C LYS A 348 8.31 -36.72 -37.71
N THR A 349 7.25 -37.13 -38.41
CA THR A 349 6.81 -36.51 -39.67
C THR A 349 6.05 -35.22 -39.37
N GLY A 350 6.48 -34.11 -39.95
CA GLY A 350 5.89 -32.79 -39.71
C GLY A 350 6.15 -32.19 -38.31
N THR A 351 6.72 -33.00 -37.40
CA THR A 351 7.17 -32.60 -36.06
C THR A 351 8.66 -32.27 -36.04
N LEU A 352 9.56 -33.26 -36.06
CA LEU A 352 11.00 -33.03 -36.16
C LEU A 352 11.44 -32.73 -37.60
N THR A 353 10.64 -33.19 -38.57
CA THR A 353 10.82 -32.91 -39.99
C THR A 353 9.78 -31.92 -40.50
N LEU A 354 9.96 -31.45 -41.73
CA LEU A 354 9.03 -30.53 -42.39
C LEU A 354 7.80 -31.25 -42.95
N GLY A 355 7.79 -32.59 -42.99
CA GLY A 355 6.73 -33.37 -43.62
C GLY A 355 6.70 -33.18 -45.14
N ARG A 356 7.83 -32.75 -45.72
CA ARG A 356 8.03 -32.47 -47.13
C ARG A 356 9.27 -33.24 -47.57
N PRO A 357 9.14 -34.27 -48.40
CA PRO A 357 10.30 -34.99 -48.91
C PRO A 357 11.10 -34.09 -49.84
N GLU A 358 12.41 -34.19 -49.76
CA GLU A 358 13.37 -33.54 -50.63
C GLU A 358 14.22 -34.62 -51.31
N LEU A 359 14.58 -34.37 -52.56
CA LEU A 359 15.43 -35.27 -53.32
C LEU A 359 16.89 -35.11 -52.90
N THR A 360 17.45 -36.15 -52.29
CA THR A 360 18.81 -36.12 -51.71
C THR A 360 19.83 -36.83 -52.57
N THR A 361 19.41 -37.89 -53.26
CA THR A 361 20.29 -38.71 -54.08
C THR A 361 19.70 -38.90 -55.47
N ILE A 362 20.55 -38.81 -56.49
CA ILE A 362 20.21 -39.08 -57.88
C ILE A 362 21.37 -39.86 -58.45
N GLU A 363 21.13 -41.11 -58.82
CA GLU A 363 22.14 -42.00 -59.34
C GLU A 363 21.67 -42.63 -60.64
N ALA A 364 22.53 -42.60 -61.66
CA ALA A 364 22.33 -43.31 -62.90
C ALA A 364 22.96 -44.70 -62.79
N VAL A 365 22.27 -45.71 -63.32
CA VAL A 365 22.74 -47.11 -63.30
C VAL A 365 23.44 -47.46 -64.61
N ASP A 366 23.08 -46.83 -65.72
CA ASP A 366 23.61 -47.11 -67.06
C ASP A 366 24.68 -46.11 -67.53
N GLY A 367 25.21 -45.28 -66.61
CA GLY A 367 26.28 -44.32 -66.87
C GLY A 367 25.82 -43.00 -67.51
N ARG A 368 24.51 -42.78 -67.72
CA ARG A 368 23.98 -41.49 -68.19
C ARG A 368 24.14 -40.39 -67.14
N PRO A 369 24.03 -39.10 -67.53
CA PRO A 369 24.02 -38.00 -66.56
C PRO A 369 22.84 -38.13 -65.59
N ALA A 370 23.11 -37.90 -64.29
CA ALA A 370 22.07 -37.90 -63.26
C ALA A 370 20.91 -36.91 -63.56
N GLU A 371 21.20 -35.80 -64.23
CA GLU A 371 20.21 -34.82 -64.68
C GLU A 371 19.23 -35.40 -65.70
N GLU A 372 19.65 -36.34 -66.53
CA GLU A 372 18.79 -37.00 -67.51
C GLU A 372 17.81 -37.95 -66.81
N VAL A 373 18.27 -38.70 -65.81
CA VAL A 373 17.40 -39.53 -64.93
C VAL A 373 16.36 -38.67 -64.22
N LEU A 374 16.79 -37.53 -63.66
CA LEU A 374 15.89 -36.60 -63.00
C LEU A 374 14.86 -35.99 -63.96
N THR A 375 15.27 -35.68 -65.19
CA THR A 375 14.39 -35.12 -66.23
C THR A 375 13.31 -36.11 -66.65
N LEU A 376 13.67 -37.38 -66.85
CA LEU A 376 12.73 -38.46 -67.15
C LEU A 376 11.74 -38.66 -66.01
N ALA A 377 12.24 -38.68 -64.77
CA ALA A 377 11.39 -38.87 -63.60
C ALA A 377 10.42 -37.68 -63.41
N ALA A 378 10.91 -36.45 -63.57
CA ALA A 378 10.09 -35.26 -63.47
C ALA A 378 9.02 -35.18 -64.57
N ALA A 379 9.31 -35.68 -65.79
CA ALA A 379 8.32 -35.77 -66.85
C ALA A 379 7.17 -36.71 -66.48
N ALA A 380 7.49 -37.88 -65.93
CA ALA A 380 6.49 -38.84 -65.47
C ALA A 380 5.68 -38.34 -64.26
N GLU A 381 6.31 -37.55 -63.37
CA GLU A 381 5.72 -37.04 -62.13
C GLU A 381 5.02 -35.67 -62.27
N ARG A 382 5.12 -34.99 -63.42
CA ARG A 382 4.63 -33.61 -63.64
C ARG A 382 3.14 -33.39 -63.36
N GLY A 383 2.33 -34.46 -63.46
CA GLY A 383 0.89 -34.45 -63.12
C GLY A 383 0.55 -35.06 -61.76
N GLY A 384 1.54 -35.56 -61.03
CA GLY A 384 1.38 -36.24 -59.74
C GLY A 384 1.06 -35.28 -58.60
N ARG A 385 0.11 -35.67 -57.74
CA ARG A 385 -0.21 -34.93 -56.49
C ARG A 385 0.45 -35.55 -55.25
N HIS A 386 1.34 -36.52 -55.45
CA HIS A 386 2.03 -37.19 -54.35
C HIS A 386 3.19 -36.32 -53.86
N PRO A 387 3.48 -36.23 -52.54
CA PRO A 387 4.59 -35.42 -52.03
C PRO A 387 5.95 -35.76 -52.65
N LEU A 388 6.19 -37.03 -52.96
CA LEU A 388 7.41 -37.47 -53.68
C LEU A 388 7.45 -36.98 -55.14
N ALA A 389 6.30 -36.92 -55.82
CA ALA A 389 6.19 -36.40 -57.19
C ALA A 389 6.59 -34.92 -57.22
N GLU A 390 6.04 -34.15 -56.29
CA GLU A 390 6.33 -32.73 -56.10
C GLU A 390 7.81 -32.50 -55.81
N ALA A 391 8.44 -33.35 -54.98
CA ALA A 391 9.87 -33.28 -54.69
C ALA A 391 10.75 -33.49 -55.93
N VAL A 392 10.39 -34.46 -56.78
CA VAL A 392 11.11 -34.77 -58.03
C VAL A 392 10.98 -33.60 -59.03
N VAL A 393 9.76 -33.11 -59.25
CA VAL A 393 9.50 -31.99 -60.17
C VAL A 393 10.20 -30.72 -59.69
N THR A 394 10.07 -30.39 -58.40
CA THR A 394 10.72 -29.21 -57.80
C THR A 394 12.23 -29.28 -57.93
N ALA A 395 12.84 -30.47 -57.73
CA ALA A 395 14.28 -30.65 -57.89
C ALA A 395 14.74 -30.45 -59.35
N ALA A 396 13.94 -30.85 -60.33
CA ALA A 396 14.23 -30.64 -61.75
C ALA A 396 14.11 -29.15 -62.14
N GLU A 397 13.04 -28.48 -61.70
CA GLU A 397 12.82 -27.05 -61.95
C GLU A 397 13.89 -26.17 -61.28
N ALA A 398 14.28 -26.49 -60.04
CA ALA A 398 15.32 -25.77 -59.30
C ALA A 398 16.70 -25.85 -59.98
N ARG A 399 16.95 -26.90 -60.77
CA ARG A 399 18.17 -27.08 -61.57
C ARG A 399 18.06 -26.48 -62.98
N GLY A 400 16.92 -25.87 -63.32
CA GLY A 400 16.68 -25.28 -64.62
C GLY A 400 16.60 -26.30 -65.76
N LEU A 401 16.21 -27.55 -65.46
CA LEU A 401 16.10 -28.61 -66.46
C LEU A 401 14.81 -28.45 -67.27
N THR A 402 14.91 -28.65 -68.59
CA THR A 402 13.76 -28.64 -69.49
C THR A 402 13.01 -29.95 -69.36
N ILE A 403 11.85 -29.94 -68.68
CA ILE A 403 11.03 -31.13 -68.48
C ILE A 403 10.21 -31.42 -69.76
N PRO A 404 10.36 -32.59 -70.39
CA PRO A 404 9.58 -33.00 -71.57
C PRO A 404 8.08 -33.00 -71.30
N GLU A 405 7.27 -32.86 -72.36
CA GLU A 405 5.83 -33.14 -72.28
C GLU A 405 5.58 -34.65 -72.33
N VAL A 406 4.45 -35.07 -71.77
CA VAL A 406 3.99 -36.46 -71.75
C VAL A 406 2.61 -36.55 -72.40
N GLU A 407 2.41 -37.53 -73.28
CA GLU A 407 1.13 -37.78 -73.97
C GLU A 407 0.14 -38.52 -73.08
N GLU A 408 0.63 -39.50 -72.32
CA GLU A 408 -0.15 -40.32 -71.40
C GLU A 408 0.62 -40.49 -70.09
N ALA A 409 -0.05 -40.30 -68.95
CA ALA A 409 0.51 -40.59 -67.63
C ALA A 409 -0.55 -41.26 -66.75
N ALA A 410 -0.19 -42.37 -66.12
CA ALA A 410 -1.06 -43.17 -65.26
C ALA A 410 -0.40 -43.40 -63.91
N ALA A 411 -1.03 -42.91 -62.84
CA ALA A 411 -0.63 -43.22 -61.48
C ALA A 411 -1.17 -44.59 -61.05
N LEU A 412 -0.29 -45.42 -60.49
CA LEU A 412 -0.58 -46.76 -59.98
C LEU A 412 -0.48 -46.71 -58.43
N PRO A 413 -1.62 -46.70 -57.72
CA PRO A 413 -1.65 -46.55 -56.27
C PRO A 413 -0.77 -47.59 -55.55
N GLY A 414 0.15 -47.09 -54.71
CA GLY A 414 1.07 -47.93 -53.93
C GLY A 414 2.20 -48.56 -54.74
N ALA A 415 2.37 -48.22 -56.02
CA ALA A 415 3.43 -48.71 -56.89
C ALA A 415 4.28 -47.57 -57.48
N GLY A 416 3.65 -46.58 -58.13
CA GLY A 416 4.35 -45.43 -58.74
C GLY A 416 3.56 -44.83 -59.90
N VAL A 417 4.26 -44.34 -60.92
CA VAL A 417 3.70 -43.72 -62.14
C VAL A 417 4.31 -44.34 -63.38
N GLU A 418 3.49 -44.43 -64.42
CA GLU A 418 3.88 -44.83 -65.76
C GLU A 418 3.51 -43.69 -66.73
N ALA A 419 4.44 -43.27 -67.58
CA ALA A 419 4.21 -42.19 -68.53
C ALA A 419 4.83 -42.48 -69.90
N ARG A 420 4.29 -41.84 -70.93
CA ARG A 420 4.83 -41.82 -72.30
C ARG A 420 5.22 -40.42 -72.70
N LEU A 421 6.49 -40.23 -73.07
CA LEU A 421 7.01 -38.94 -73.50
C LEU A 421 6.42 -38.52 -74.85
N ALA A 422 6.14 -37.23 -75.00
CA ALA A 422 5.61 -36.65 -76.24
C ALA A 422 6.68 -36.57 -77.33
N GLY A 423 6.33 -37.03 -78.53
CA GLY A 423 7.19 -36.99 -79.72
C GLY A 423 7.79 -38.33 -80.11
N ASP A 424 8.52 -39.00 -79.21
CA ASP A 424 9.17 -40.31 -79.48
C ASP A 424 8.45 -41.51 -78.87
N GLY A 425 7.45 -41.29 -78.00
CA GLY A 425 6.61 -42.34 -77.42
C GLY A 425 7.30 -43.24 -76.40
N ARG A 426 8.51 -42.88 -75.92
CA ARG A 426 9.27 -43.68 -74.94
C ARG A 426 8.49 -43.84 -73.65
N SER A 427 8.45 -45.08 -73.14
CA SER A 427 7.80 -45.43 -71.88
C SER A 427 8.75 -45.23 -70.71
N VAL A 428 8.31 -44.46 -69.71
CA VAL A 428 9.01 -44.16 -68.47
C VAL A 428 8.20 -44.67 -67.28
N LEU A 429 8.85 -45.40 -66.38
CA LEU A 429 8.28 -45.87 -65.12
C LEU A 429 9.05 -45.24 -63.97
N VAL A 430 8.33 -44.67 -62.99
CA VAL A 430 8.91 -44.12 -61.76
C VAL A 430 8.19 -44.74 -60.58
N GLY A 431 8.88 -45.48 -59.72
CA GLY A 431 8.19 -46.09 -58.58
C GLY A 431 9.04 -47.05 -57.76
N ASN A 432 8.37 -47.88 -56.98
CA ASN A 432 8.99 -48.85 -56.10
C ASN A 432 9.29 -50.18 -56.82
N ARG A 433 9.94 -51.11 -56.10
CA ARG A 433 10.26 -52.46 -56.58
C ARG A 433 9.06 -53.22 -57.16
N ARG A 434 7.88 -53.02 -56.56
CA ARG A 434 6.64 -53.69 -56.98
C ARG A 434 6.23 -53.25 -58.39
N LEU A 435 6.32 -51.96 -58.71
CA LEU A 435 6.02 -51.45 -60.05
C LEU A 435 6.91 -52.11 -61.11
N MET A 436 8.21 -52.22 -60.82
CA MET A 436 9.18 -52.81 -61.74
C MET A 436 8.87 -54.28 -62.02
N ILE A 437 8.54 -55.06 -60.97
CA ILE A 437 8.15 -56.47 -61.10
C ILE A 437 6.84 -56.62 -61.88
N GLU A 438 5.81 -55.81 -61.57
CA GLU A 438 4.50 -55.85 -62.23
C GLU A 438 4.59 -55.49 -63.73
N ARG A 439 5.59 -54.68 -64.12
CA ARG A 439 5.85 -54.29 -65.52
C ARG A 439 6.95 -55.11 -66.20
N GLY A 440 7.49 -56.13 -65.53
CA GLY A 440 8.50 -57.04 -66.10
C GLY A 440 9.88 -56.41 -66.31
N VAL A 441 10.20 -55.33 -65.59
CA VAL A 441 11.52 -54.69 -65.62
C VAL A 441 12.49 -55.50 -64.74
N PRO A 442 13.60 -56.03 -65.28
CA PRO A 442 14.58 -56.76 -64.50
C PRO A 442 15.29 -55.83 -63.50
N ILE A 443 15.49 -56.34 -62.28
CA ILE A 443 16.24 -55.67 -61.21
C ILE A 443 17.52 -56.49 -61.01
N ASP A 444 18.63 -55.94 -61.48
CA ASP A 444 19.94 -56.59 -61.42
C ASP A 444 20.57 -56.43 -60.03
N GLU A 445 21.61 -57.22 -59.73
CA GLU A 445 22.27 -57.25 -58.42
C GLU A 445 22.87 -55.89 -58.00
N GLU A 446 23.31 -55.09 -58.98
CA GLU A 446 23.78 -53.71 -58.78
C GLU A 446 22.66 -52.76 -58.34
N VAL A 447 21.47 -52.90 -58.96
CA VAL A 447 20.28 -52.10 -58.60
C VAL A 447 19.76 -52.50 -57.22
N ASP A 448 19.77 -53.78 -56.89
CA ASP A 448 19.35 -54.30 -55.58
C ASP A 448 20.31 -53.85 -54.47
N ALA A 449 21.62 -53.83 -54.74
CA ALA A 449 22.61 -53.28 -53.82
C ALA A 449 22.42 -51.77 -53.59
N LEU A 450 22.10 -51.02 -54.65
CA LEU A 450 21.83 -49.59 -54.54
C LEU A 450 20.53 -49.30 -53.77
N LEU A 451 19.49 -50.10 -54.01
CA LEU A 451 18.23 -50.05 -53.26
C LEU A 451 18.48 -50.25 -51.77
N ALA A 452 19.25 -51.29 -51.41
CA ALA A 452 19.61 -51.56 -50.03
C ALA A 452 20.42 -50.42 -49.38
N ARG A 453 21.29 -49.76 -50.16
CA ARG A 453 22.09 -48.62 -49.68
C ARG A 453 21.23 -47.39 -49.35
N LEU A 454 20.32 -47.02 -50.26
CA LEU A 454 19.39 -45.91 -50.03
C LEU A 454 18.42 -46.23 -48.89
N ASP A 455 17.96 -47.48 -48.80
CA ASP A 455 17.09 -47.89 -47.72
C ASP A 455 17.80 -47.80 -46.36
N ALA A 456 19.07 -48.21 -46.30
CA ALA A 456 19.90 -48.10 -45.11
C ALA A 456 20.27 -46.64 -44.73
N SER A 457 20.29 -45.70 -45.68
CA SER A 457 20.45 -44.27 -45.39
C SER A 457 19.14 -43.60 -44.93
N GLY A 458 18.05 -44.36 -44.84
CA GLY A 458 16.73 -43.87 -44.44
C GLY A 458 16.01 -43.11 -45.56
N GLU A 459 16.46 -43.27 -46.80
CA GLU A 459 15.84 -42.67 -47.98
C GLU A 459 14.73 -43.58 -48.52
N THR A 460 13.79 -42.98 -49.21
CA THR A 460 12.77 -43.68 -49.99
C THR A 460 13.26 -43.78 -51.42
N PRO A 461 13.64 -44.99 -51.89
CA PRO A 461 14.13 -45.17 -53.24
C PRO A 461 12.98 -45.14 -54.26
N LEU A 462 13.18 -44.39 -55.35
CA LEU A 462 12.33 -44.33 -56.53
C LEU A 462 13.14 -44.80 -57.74
N LEU A 463 12.85 -46.00 -58.22
CA LEU A 463 13.46 -46.55 -59.42
C LEU A 463 12.89 -45.82 -60.64
N VAL A 464 13.78 -45.44 -61.55
CA VAL A 464 13.45 -44.83 -62.83
C VAL A 464 13.82 -45.82 -63.92
N ALA A 465 12.84 -46.26 -64.69
CA ALA A 465 13.04 -47.17 -65.82
C ALA A 465 12.55 -46.55 -67.12
N GLU A 466 13.27 -46.83 -68.20
CA GLU A 466 12.98 -46.40 -69.56
C GLU A 466 13.04 -47.62 -70.47
N GLU A 467 12.04 -47.80 -71.35
CA GLU A 467 11.97 -48.91 -72.32
C GLU A 467 12.23 -50.31 -71.73
N GLY A 468 11.78 -50.54 -70.49
CA GLY A 468 11.88 -51.84 -69.83
C GLY A 468 13.21 -52.11 -69.11
N ARG A 469 14.06 -51.10 -68.90
CA ARG A 469 15.30 -51.21 -68.10
C ARG A 469 15.39 -50.10 -67.05
N VAL A 470 15.93 -50.41 -65.87
CA VAL A 470 16.24 -49.38 -64.86
C VAL A 470 17.42 -48.54 -65.34
N VAL A 471 17.19 -47.24 -65.52
CA VAL A 471 18.19 -46.27 -65.98
C VAL A 471 18.80 -45.47 -64.82
N GLY A 472 18.09 -45.43 -63.69
CA GLY A 472 18.58 -44.74 -62.50
C GLY A 472 17.66 -44.91 -61.31
N MET A 473 18.04 -44.25 -60.22
CA MET A 473 17.27 -44.23 -58.98
C MET A 473 17.41 -42.88 -58.28
N LEU A 474 16.31 -42.45 -57.67
CA LEU A 474 16.24 -41.26 -56.85
C LEU A 474 16.04 -41.65 -55.39
N GLY A 475 16.77 -41.01 -54.49
CA GLY A 475 16.59 -41.10 -53.05
C GLY A 475 15.87 -39.86 -52.55
N ALA A 476 14.71 -40.06 -51.92
CA ALA A 476 13.94 -38.98 -51.30
C ALA A 476 13.91 -39.15 -49.78
N ARG A 477 14.16 -38.07 -49.05
CA ARG A 477 14.16 -38.04 -47.58
C ARG A 477 13.33 -36.87 -47.08
N ASP A 478 12.62 -37.07 -45.98
CA ASP A 478 11.96 -35.97 -45.29
C ASP A 478 12.99 -35.06 -44.62
N SER A 479 12.95 -33.75 -44.93
CA SER A 479 13.94 -32.80 -44.46
C SER A 479 13.73 -32.47 -42.97
N VAL A 480 14.78 -32.65 -42.18
CA VAL A 480 14.79 -32.32 -40.75
C VAL A 480 14.73 -30.80 -40.57
N ARG A 481 13.96 -30.33 -39.60
CA ARG A 481 13.91 -28.90 -39.23
C ARG A 481 15.29 -28.43 -38.78
N ARG A 482 15.71 -27.24 -39.22
CA ARG A 482 17.04 -26.70 -38.92
C ARG A 482 17.27 -26.57 -37.41
N GLU A 483 16.22 -26.18 -36.69
CA GLU A 483 16.21 -25.96 -35.24
C GLU A 483 16.05 -27.25 -34.41
N ALA A 484 15.70 -28.40 -35.02
CA ALA A 484 15.35 -29.60 -34.26
C ALA A 484 16.50 -30.14 -33.41
N HIS A 485 17.73 -30.09 -33.94
CA HIS A 485 18.92 -30.49 -33.20
C HIS A 485 19.09 -29.65 -31.92
N ASP A 486 19.03 -28.33 -32.04
CA ASP A 486 19.27 -27.39 -30.94
C ASP A 486 18.16 -27.49 -29.88
N VAL A 487 16.92 -27.65 -30.31
CA VAL A 487 15.78 -27.85 -29.39
C VAL A 487 15.94 -29.14 -28.58
N VAL A 488 16.29 -30.26 -29.23
CA VAL A 488 16.52 -31.53 -28.53
C VAL A 488 17.70 -31.41 -27.55
N HIS A 489 18.77 -30.71 -27.94
CA HIS A 489 19.90 -30.43 -27.09
C HIS A 489 19.49 -29.61 -25.84
N ASP A 490 18.75 -28.52 -26.02
CA ASP A 490 18.31 -27.65 -24.93
C ASP A 490 17.36 -28.36 -23.97
N LEU A 491 16.46 -29.20 -24.48
CA LEU A 491 15.54 -29.98 -23.64
C LEU A 491 16.28 -30.96 -22.73
N LYS A 492 17.37 -31.58 -23.21
CA LYS A 492 18.23 -32.44 -22.37
C LYS A 492 18.90 -31.64 -21.25
N HIS A 493 19.40 -30.43 -21.53
CA HIS A 493 19.96 -29.53 -20.51
C HIS A 493 18.90 -29.01 -19.53
N LEU A 494 17.66 -28.88 -20.00
CA LEU A 494 16.50 -28.66 -19.17
C LEU A 494 16.07 -29.94 -18.44
N GLY A 495 16.90 -30.97 -18.26
CA GLY A 495 16.59 -32.07 -17.35
C GLY A 495 15.51 -33.04 -17.83
N PHE A 496 15.18 -33.06 -19.13
CA PHE A 496 14.52 -34.22 -19.71
C PHE A 496 15.52 -35.38 -19.80
N SER A 497 15.41 -36.30 -18.84
CA SER A 497 16.30 -37.46 -18.72
C SER A 497 16.11 -38.50 -19.84
N ALA A 498 14.93 -38.51 -20.46
CA ALA A 498 14.59 -39.39 -21.57
C ALA A 498 13.95 -38.57 -22.71
N VAL A 499 14.57 -38.62 -23.89
CA VAL A 499 14.04 -38.04 -25.13
C VAL A 499 13.88 -39.19 -26.13
N ALA A 500 12.67 -39.37 -26.65
CA ALA A 500 12.32 -40.46 -27.56
C ALA A 500 11.73 -39.96 -28.88
N LEU A 501 11.99 -40.71 -29.96
CA LEU A 501 11.34 -40.57 -31.26
C LEU A 501 10.33 -41.71 -31.42
N LEU A 502 9.06 -41.36 -31.64
CA LEU A 502 7.98 -42.32 -31.89
C LEU A 502 7.48 -42.11 -33.33
N THR A 503 7.51 -43.13 -34.17
CA THR A 503 7.07 -42.99 -35.56
C THR A 503 6.47 -44.27 -36.13
N GLY A 504 5.57 -44.11 -37.09
CA GLY A 504 5.04 -45.23 -37.91
C GLY A 504 5.96 -45.60 -39.07
N ASP A 505 7.01 -44.82 -39.31
CA ASP A 505 7.97 -45.07 -40.38
C ASP A 505 8.87 -46.28 -40.08
N ARG A 506 9.47 -46.79 -41.15
CA ARG A 506 10.46 -47.88 -41.12
C ARG A 506 11.64 -47.51 -40.23
N ARG A 507 12.21 -48.51 -39.55
CA ARG A 507 13.32 -48.28 -38.61
C ARG A 507 14.55 -47.54 -39.21
N PRO A 508 15.04 -47.84 -40.43
CA PRO A 508 16.16 -47.11 -41.02
C PRO A 508 15.88 -45.60 -41.20
N ALA A 509 14.66 -45.25 -41.64
CA ALA A 509 14.25 -43.86 -41.80
C ALA A 509 14.15 -43.12 -40.45
N ALA A 510 13.64 -43.79 -39.42
CA ALA A 510 13.56 -43.26 -38.06
C ALA A 510 14.96 -43.03 -37.46
N GLU A 511 15.87 -44.00 -37.60
CA GLU A 511 17.24 -43.92 -37.09
C GLU A 511 18.07 -42.84 -37.80
N ALA A 512 17.88 -42.66 -39.11
CA ALA A 512 18.53 -41.59 -39.87
C ALA A 512 18.18 -40.20 -39.31
N VAL A 513 16.89 -39.93 -39.05
CA VAL A 513 16.44 -38.67 -38.42
C VAL A 513 16.96 -38.57 -36.99
N ALA A 514 16.80 -39.63 -36.18
CA ALA A 514 17.23 -39.64 -34.78
C ALA A 514 18.73 -39.37 -34.63
N LYS A 515 19.56 -39.86 -35.55
CA LYS A 515 21.02 -39.60 -35.56
C LYS A 515 21.34 -38.14 -35.79
N LEU A 516 20.63 -37.46 -36.70
CA LEU A 516 20.81 -36.04 -37.01
C LEU A 516 20.43 -35.12 -35.84
N VAL A 517 19.42 -35.49 -35.06
CA VAL A 517 18.98 -34.72 -33.87
C VAL A 517 19.51 -35.30 -32.54
N HIS A 518 20.39 -36.30 -32.60
CA HIS A 518 20.98 -37.01 -31.46
C HIS A 518 19.98 -37.62 -30.46
N ILE A 519 18.87 -38.17 -30.93
CA ILE A 519 17.93 -38.96 -30.10
C ILE A 519 18.41 -40.41 -30.04
N LYS A 520 18.46 -40.99 -28.83
CA LYS A 520 18.93 -42.38 -28.62
C LYS A 520 17.79 -43.40 -28.55
N ALA A 521 16.63 -43.01 -28.03
CA ALA A 521 15.48 -43.89 -27.93
C ALA A 521 14.60 -43.70 -29.17
N VAL A 522 14.49 -44.75 -30.00
CA VAL A 522 13.75 -44.71 -31.26
C VAL A 522 12.80 -45.90 -31.32
N GLU A 523 11.51 -45.62 -31.36
CA GLU A 523 10.46 -46.61 -31.60
C GLU A 523 9.84 -46.33 -32.97
N ALA A 524 10.00 -47.29 -33.87
CA ALA A 524 9.61 -47.21 -35.27
C ALA A 524 8.50 -48.22 -35.58
N GLU A 525 7.85 -48.08 -36.73
CA GLU A 525 6.78 -48.98 -37.21
C GLU A 525 5.58 -49.06 -36.25
N LEU A 526 5.34 -47.99 -35.48
CA LEU A 526 4.25 -47.92 -34.51
C LEU A 526 2.92 -47.54 -35.17
N LEU A 527 1.85 -48.23 -34.80
CA LEU A 527 0.48 -47.77 -35.07
C LEU A 527 0.11 -46.63 -34.08
N PRO A 528 -0.91 -45.80 -34.39
CA PRO A 528 -1.39 -44.76 -33.48
C PRO A 528 -1.69 -45.24 -32.05
N ALA A 529 -2.25 -46.45 -31.91
CA ALA A 529 -2.55 -47.06 -30.62
C ALA A 529 -1.28 -47.46 -29.85
N ASP A 530 -0.23 -47.86 -30.56
CA ASP A 530 1.03 -48.30 -29.97
C ASP A 530 1.80 -47.10 -29.39
N LYS A 531 1.76 -45.94 -30.08
CA LYS A 531 2.31 -44.68 -29.55
C LYS A 531 1.67 -44.31 -28.20
N ALA A 532 0.35 -44.42 -28.10
CA ALA A 532 -0.37 -44.15 -26.84
C ALA A 532 -0.07 -45.17 -25.74
N SER A 533 0.14 -46.44 -26.10
CA SER A 533 0.52 -47.50 -25.15
C SER A 533 1.93 -47.29 -24.61
N TRP A 534 2.89 -46.91 -25.46
CA TRP A 534 4.24 -46.55 -25.03
C TRP A 534 4.24 -45.46 -23.97
N ILE A 535 3.42 -44.41 -24.15
CA ILE A 535 3.27 -43.33 -23.17
C ILE A 535 2.75 -43.86 -21.83
N ARG A 536 1.70 -44.70 -21.86
CA ARG A 536 1.10 -45.28 -20.63
C ARG A 536 2.08 -46.19 -19.88
N GLU A 537 2.90 -46.95 -20.59
CA GLU A 537 3.93 -47.79 -19.97
C GLU A 537 4.96 -46.95 -19.21
N ARG A 538 5.46 -45.88 -19.83
CA ARG A 538 6.41 -44.97 -19.16
C ARG A 538 5.77 -44.27 -17.97
N GLN A 539 4.50 -43.88 -18.07
CA GLN A 539 3.75 -43.33 -16.93
C GLN A 539 3.59 -44.35 -15.79
N ALA A 540 3.38 -45.64 -16.10
CA ALA A 540 3.30 -46.70 -15.10
C ALA A 540 4.63 -46.95 -14.37
N GLU A 541 5.76 -46.64 -15.02
CA GLU A 541 7.09 -46.62 -14.40
C GLU A 541 7.33 -45.37 -13.52
N GLY A 542 6.33 -44.49 -13.39
CA GLY A 542 6.39 -43.26 -12.59
C GLY A 542 6.94 -42.05 -13.33
N ARG A 543 7.22 -42.16 -14.64
CA ARG A 543 7.65 -41.02 -15.48
C ARG A 543 6.52 -40.04 -15.73
N ARG A 544 6.89 -38.80 -16.08
CA ARG A 544 5.96 -37.75 -16.50
C ARG A 544 6.28 -37.38 -17.94
N VAL A 545 5.35 -37.68 -18.84
CA VAL A 545 5.61 -37.72 -20.28
C VAL A 545 4.93 -36.55 -20.99
N ALA A 546 5.73 -35.74 -21.69
CA ALA A 546 5.24 -34.80 -22.69
C ALA A 546 5.32 -35.44 -24.10
N MET A 547 4.29 -35.28 -24.91
CA MET A 547 4.26 -35.74 -26.31
C MET A 547 4.17 -34.54 -27.25
N VAL A 548 5.02 -34.48 -28.26
CA VAL A 548 5.00 -33.44 -29.31
C VAL A 548 4.63 -34.08 -30.63
N GLY A 549 3.60 -33.55 -31.30
CA GLY A 549 3.10 -34.09 -32.58
C GLY A 549 2.38 -33.02 -33.41
N ASP A 550 2.15 -33.27 -34.69
CA ASP A 550 1.55 -32.31 -35.62
C ASP A 550 0.13 -32.70 -36.09
N GLY A 551 -0.28 -33.96 -35.85
CA GLY A 551 -1.31 -34.56 -36.68
C GLY A 551 -2.36 -35.46 -36.02
N ILE A 552 -3.31 -35.84 -36.88
CA ILE A 552 -4.45 -36.74 -36.63
C ILE A 552 -4.01 -38.10 -36.09
N ASN A 553 -2.88 -38.62 -36.58
CA ASN A 553 -2.35 -39.93 -36.21
C ASN A 553 -1.78 -39.95 -34.77
N ASP A 554 -1.43 -38.79 -34.23
CA ASP A 554 -0.86 -38.67 -32.88
C ASP A 554 -1.88 -38.22 -31.85
N ALA A 555 -3.12 -37.92 -32.25
CA ALA A 555 -4.18 -37.53 -31.33
C ALA A 555 -4.35 -38.50 -30.14
N PRO A 556 -4.33 -39.85 -30.32
CA PRO A 556 -4.38 -40.78 -29.18
C PRO A 556 -3.18 -40.68 -28.25
N ALA A 557 -1.98 -40.42 -28.78
CA ALA A 557 -0.75 -40.28 -28.02
C ALA A 557 -0.69 -38.93 -27.27
N LEU A 558 -1.05 -37.83 -27.94
CA LEU A 558 -1.18 -36.49 -27.36
C LEU A 558 -2.17 -36.47 -26.19
N ALA A 559 -3.29 -37.18 -26.32
CA ALA A 559 -4.31 -37.27 -25.27
C ALA A 559 -3.90 -38.18 -24.09
N ALA A 560 -3.03 -39.17 -24.33
CA ALA A 560 -2.53 -40.08 -23.29
C ALA A 560 -1.39 -39.46 -22.45
N ALA A 561 -0.65 -38.52 -23.02
CA ALA A 561 0.47 -37.84 -22.36
C ALA A 561 0.02 -37.05 -21.12
N ASP A 562 0.95 -36.82 -20.18
CA ASP A 562 0.70 -35.85 -19.10
C ASP A 562 0.55 -34.44 -19.67
N VAL A 563 1.27 -34.13 -20.75
CA VAL A 563 1.08 -32.91 -21.55
C VAL A 563 1.22 -33.23 -23.03
N GLY A 564 0.12 -33.08 -23.78
CA GLY A 564 0.15 -33.13 -25.25
C GLY A 564 0.46 -31.76 -25.85
N ILE A 565 1.48 -31.66 -26.70
CA ILE A 565 1.91 -30.44 -27.38
C ILE A 565 1.71 -30.63 -28.87
N ALA A 566 0.71 -29.96 -29.42
CA ALA A 566 0.40 -29.97 -30.84
C ALA A 566 1.15 -28.85 -31.57
N LEU A 567 1.67 -29.14 -32.76
CA LEU A 567 2.24 -28.17 -33.69
C LEU A 567 1.15 -27.75 -34.69
N ALA A 568 1.06 -26.46 -35.01
CA ALA A 568 0.09 -25.96 -35.97
C ALA A 568 0.50 -26.33 -37.41
N GLY A 569 -0.11 -27.38 -37.96
CA GLY A 569 0.14 -27.89 -39.33
C GLY A 569 -1.15 -28.20 -40.13
N PRO A 570 -1.04 -28.83 -41.32
CA PRO A 570 -2.21 -29.41 -42.00
C PRO A 570 -2.87 -30.46 -41.09
N GLY A 571 -4.09 -30.20 -40.60
CA GLY A 571 -4.74 -31.05 -39.59
C GLY A 571 -4.74 -30.51 -38.16
N ALA A 572 -4.33 -29.24 -37.99
CA ALA A 572 -4.33 -28.54 -36.71
C ALA A 572 -5.65 -28.62 -35.92
N ASP A 573 -6.80 -28.80 -36.56
CA ASP A 573 -8.09 -28.88 -35.87
C ASP A 573 -8.19 -30.11 -34.94
N LEU A 574 -7.74 -31.29 -35.40
CA LEU A 574 -7.79 -32.51 -34.59
C LEU A 574 -6.66 -32.54 -33.54
N ALA A 575 -5.48 -32.04 -33.90
CA ALA A 575 -4.34 -31.94 -32.99
C ALA A 575 -4.59 -30.88 -31.90
N ALA A 576 -5.22 -29.75 -32.24
CA ALA A 576 -5.68 -28.75 -31.29
C ALA A 576 -6.82 -29.27 -30.42
N GLU A 577 -7.64 -30.21 -30.86
CA GLU A 577 -8.67 -30.84 -30.03
C GLU A 577 -8.08 -31.88 -29.06
N ALA A 578 -7.03 -32.62 -29.49
CA ALA A 578 -6.38 -33.67 -28.70
C ALA A 578 -5.28 -33.20 -27.72
N GLY A 579 -4.49 -32.18 -28.06
CA GLY A 579 -3.36 -31.70 -27.25
C GLY A 579 -3.74 -30.68 -26.18
N ASP A 580 -2.95 -30.55 -25.11
CA ASP A 580 -3.12 -29.52 -24.07
C ASP A 580 -2.58 -28.14 -24.48
N VAL A 581 -1.62 -28.13 -25.41
CA VAL A 581 -0.87 -26.96 -25.87
C VAL A 581 -0.82 -26.97 -27.39
N LEU A 582 -0.88 -25.79 -28.01
CA LEU A 582 -0.74 -25.58 -29.44
C LEU A 582 0.38 -24.56 -29.70
N LEU A 583 1.36 -24.94 -30.53
CA LEU A 583 2.48 -24.11 -30.97
C LEU A 583 2.23 -23.59 -32.40
N MET A 584 2.23 -22.27 -32.59
CA MET A 584 1.94 -21.59 -33.85
C MET A 584 3.24 -21.22 -34.58
N GLY A 585 3.29 -21.33 -35.92
CA GLY A 585 4.43 -20.84 -36.74
C GLY A 585 5.52 -21.88 -37.04
N GLU A 586 6.79 -21.45 -37.15
CA GLU A 586 7.96 -22.34 -37.28
C GLU A 586 8.36 -22.86 -35.88
N PRO A 587 7.80 -24.00 -35.43
CA PRO A 587 7.21 -24.05 -34.10
C PRO A 587 8.06 -24.75 -33.04
N LEU A 588 9.19 -25.34 -33.41
CA LEU A 588 9.96 -26.17 -32.49
C LEU A 588 10.89 -25.33 -31.59
N ALA A 589 11.40 -24.20 -32.08
CA ALA A 589 12.35 -23.34 -31.38
C ALA A 589 11.80 -22.73 -30.08
N ALA A 590 10.48 -22.52 -30.00
CA ALA A 590 9.83 -21.94 -28.82
C ALA A 590 9.62 -22.95 -27.67
N LEU A 591 9.78 -24.25 -27.94
CA LEU A 591 9.51 -25.33 -26.98
C LEU A 591 10.44 -25.30 -25.74
N PRO A 592 11.76 -25.09 -25.86
CA PRO A 592 12.63 -24.93 -24.69
C PRO A 592 12.22 -23.76 -23.80
N ASP A 593 11.87 -22.61 -24.38
CA ASP A 593 11.46 -21.43 -23.60
C ASP A 593 10.09 -21.64 -22.94
N PHE A 594 9.19 -22.37 -23.57
CA PHE A 594 7.93 -22.80 -22.95
C PHE A 594 8.18 -23.67 -21.71
N VAL A 595 9.10 -24.63 -21.78
CA VAL A 595 9.49 -25.47 -20.63
C VAL A 595 10.12 -24.61 -19.52
N LYS A 596 11.02 -23.68 -19.88
CA LYS A 596 11.64 -22.76 -18.91
C LYS A 596 10.58 -21.90 -18.22
N LEU A 597 9.62 -21.35 -18.97
CA LEU A 597 8.54 -20.56 -18.43
C LEU A 597 7.66 -21.40 -17.50
N SER A 598 7.21 -22.57 -17.93
CA SER A 598 6.39 -23.51 -17.14
C SER A 598 7.00 -23.77 -15.75
N ARG A 599 8.33 -24.01 -15.70
CA ARG A 599 9.06 -24.18 -14.44
C ARG A 599 9.18 -22.89 -13.64
N ALA A 600 9.42 -21.76 -14.31
CA ALA A 600 9.43 -20.46 -13.66
C ALA A 600 8.05 -20.15 -13.03
N THR A 601 6.94 -20.45 -13.71
CA THR A 601 5.58 -20.28 -13.21
C THR A 601 5.37 -21.05 -11.92
N VAL A 602 5.65 -22.36 -11.91
CA VAL A 602 5.47 -23.19 -10.72
C VAL A 602 6.34 -22.70 -9.56
N ARG A 603 7.57 -22.29 -9.85
CA ARG A 603 8.47 -21.70 -8.86
C ARG A 603 7.94 -20.38 -8.29
N VAL A 604 7.42 -19.49 -9.12
CA VAL A 604 6.80 -18.22 -8.68
C VAL A 604 5.60 -18.50 -7.79
N ILE A 605 4.77 -19.48 -8.16
CA ILE A 605 3.62 -19.88 -7.34
C ILE A 605 4.10 -20.39 -5.98
N ARG A 606 5.10 -21.27 -5.94
CA ARG A 606 5.67 -21.76 -4.68
C ARG A 606 6.24 -20.64 -3.83
N GLN A 607 7.03 -19.74 -4.40
CA GLN A 607 7.53 -18.56 -3.68
C GLN A 607 6.38 -17.73 -3.10
N ASN A 608 5.32 -17.51 -3.87
CA ASN A 608 4.15 -16.76 -3.42
C ASN A 608 3.45 -17.44 -2.23
N ILE A 609 3.32 -18.77 -2.28
CA ILE A 609 2.72 -19.55 -1.20
C ILE A 609 3.64 -19.56 0.04
N LEU A 610 4.92 -19.89 -0.12
CA LEU A 610 5.83 -20.10 1.01
C LEU A 610 6.25 -18.81 1.69
N VAL A 611 6.66 -17.81 0.92
CA VAL A 611 7.24 -16.57 1.44
C VAL A 611 6.14 -15.63 1.88
N PHE A 612 5.16 -15.35 1.02
CA PHE A 612 4.13 -14.35 1.30
C PHE A 612 2.94 -14.97 2.03
N ALA A 613 2.37 -16.08 1.54
CA ALA A 613 1.15 -16.60 2.14
C ALA A 613 1.37 -17.31 3.49
N PHE A 614 2.49 -18.01 3.68
CA PHE A 614 2.84 -18.63 4.96
C PHE A 614 3.86 -17.83 5.77
N GLY A 615 5.00 -17.47 5.18
CA GLY A 615 6.09 -16.79 5.90
C GLY A 615 5.68 -15.44 6.50
N LEU A 616 5.19 -14.53 5.66
CA LEU A 616 4.75 -13.20 6.09
C LEU A 616 3.57 -13.29 7.05
N ASN A 617 2.54 -14.08 6.72
CA ASN A 617 1.36 -14.24 7.57
C ASN A 617 1.69 -14.87 8.92
N ALA A 618 2.50 -15.94 8.98
CA ALA A 618 2.88 -16.56 10.25
C ALA A 618 3.66 -15.59 11.14
N THR A 619 4.58 -14.82 10.55
CA THR A 619 5.33 -13.78 11.27
C THR A 619 4.37 -12.70 11.79
N ALA A 620 3.44 -12.25 10.96
CA ALA A 620 2.49 -11.22 11.33
C ALA A 620 1.49 -11.67 12.40
N ILE A 621 1.01 -12.91 12.33
CA ILE A 621 0.18 -13.54 13.37
C ILE A 621 0.94 -13.55 14.70
N ALA A 622 2.20 -13.99 14.71
CA ALA A 622 3.02 -14.00 15.93
C ALA A 622 3.19 -12.59 16.52
N LEU A 623 3.48 -11.59 15.67
CA LEU A 623 3.58 -10.19 16.10
C LEU A 623 2.24 -9.63 16.63
N ALA A 624 1.12 -10.01 16.02
CA ALA A 624 -0.22 -9.64 16.48
C ALA A 624 -0.56 -10.28 17.84
N MET A 625 -0.22 -11.56 18.04
CA MET A 625 -0.39 -12.26 19.32
C MET A 625 0.41 -11.58 20.44
N LEU A 626 1.62 -11.11 20.14
CA LEU A 626 2.49 -10.40 21.08
C LEU A 626 2.04 -8.95 21.35
N GLY A 627 1.07 -8.43 20.60
CA GLY A 627 0.60 -7.03 20.70
C GLY A 627 1.52 -6.01 20.02
N VAL A 628 2.52 -6.46 19.26
CA VAL A 628 3.40 -5.59 18.47
C VAL A 628 2.64 -5.04 17.25
N LEU A 629 1.73 -5.84 16.70
CA LEU A 629 0.96 -5.50 15.51
C LEU A 629 -0.53 -5.29 15.86
N GLY A 630 -0.99 -4.04 15.83
CA GLY A 630 -2.42 -3.72 15.99
C GLY A 630 -3.25 -4.02 14.72
N PRO A 631 -4.60 -3.97 14.80
CA PRO A 631 -5.50 -4.34 13.69
C PRO A 631 -5.23 -3.60 12.37
N VAL A 632 -4.92 -2.30 12.46
CA VAL A 632 -4.63 -1.46 11.28
C VAL A 632 -3.35 -1.90 10.58
N ALA A 633 -2.27 -2.04 11.35
CA ALA A 633 -0.99 -2.49 10.81
C ALA A 633 -1.09 -3.92 10.27
N ALA A 634 -1.89 -4.78 10.91
CA ALA A 634 -2.25 -6.11 10.42
C ALA A 634 -2.96 -6.06 9.05
N ALA A 635 -3.97 -5.19 8.88
CA ALA A 635 -4.66 -5.01 7.60
C ALA A 635 -3.71 -4.52 6.50
N ILE A 636 -2.87 -3.53 6.79
CA ILE A 636 -1.90 -2.99 5.83
C ILE A 636 -0.87 -4.06 5.43
N LEU A 637 -0.29 -4.77 6.40
CA LEU A 637 0.70 -5.81 6.15
C LEU A 637 0.11 -6.95 5.33
N HIS A 638 -1.15 -7.32 5.61
CA HIS A 638 -1.89 -8.30 4.83
C HIS A 638 -2.03 -7.89 3.36
N GLN A 639 -2.47 -6.64 3.09
CA GLN A 639 -2.60 -6.15 1.72
C GLN A 639 -1.25 -6.00 1.01
N ALA A 640 -0.20 -5.58 1.74
CA ALA A 640 1.15 -5.55 1.22
C ALA A 640 1.61 -6.96 0.78
N GLY A 641 1.28 -8.00 1.55
CA GLY A 641 1.52 -9.40 1.18
C GLY A 641 0.84 -9.80 -0.13
N SER A 642 -0.46 -9.50 -0.28
CA SER A 642 -1.21 -9.76 -1.52
C SER A 642 -0.65 -9.01 -2.72
N LEU A 643 -0.25 -7.74 -2.54
CA LEU A 643 0.40 -6.95 -3.59
C LEU A 643 1.76 -7.53 -3.99
N LEU A 644 2.58 -7.99 -3.03
CA LEU A 644 3.87 -8.62 -3.30
C LEU A 644 3.71 -9.92 -4.10
N VAL A 645 2.71 -10.74 -3.78
CA VAL A 645 2.34 -11.94 -4.57
C VAL A 645 2.07 -11.58 -6.02
N LEU A 646 1.27 -10.53 -6.23
CA LEU A 646 0.87 -10.07 -7.56
C LEU A 646 2.05 -9.51 -8.34
N LEU A 647 2.88 -8.65 -7.74
CA LEU A 647 4.09 -8.13 -8.35
C LEU A 647 5.08 -9.24 -8.71
N ASN A 648 5.24 -10.23 -7.83
CA ASN A 648 6.09 -11.39 -8.05
C ASN A 648 5.55 -12.31 -9.16
N ALA A 649 4.22 -12.39 -9.34
CA ALA A 649 3.59 -13.06 -10.48
C ALA A 649 3.79 -12.29 -11.79
N MET A 650 3.56 -10.98 -11.78
CA MET A 650 3.69 -10.10 -12.94
C MET A 650 5.09 -10.11 -13.56
N ARG A 651 6.12 -10.53 -12.82
CA ARG A 651 7.46 -10.64 -13.39
C ARG A 651 7.56 -11.63 -14.57
N LEU A 652 6.63 -12.60 -14.63
CA LEU A 652 6.53 -13.56 -15.73
C LEU A 652 6.09 -12.91 -17.05
N LEU A 653 5.48 -11.72 -17.04
CA LEU A 653 5.12 -10.99 -18.26
C LEU A 653 6.32 -10.48 -19.06
N ALA A 654 7.44 -10.25 -18.38
CA ALA A 654 8.69 -9.81 -19.00
C ALA A 654 9.73 -10.95 -19.02
N PHE A 655 9.29 -12.21 -18.95
CA PHE A 655 10.16 -13.38 -19.01
C PHE A 655 11.07 -13.30 -20.26
N GLY A 656 12.38 -13.50 -20.08
CA GLY A 656 13.38 -13.30 -21.14
C GLY A 656 13.98 -11.87 -21.20
N ASP A 657 13.19 -10.82 -20.92
CA ASP A 657 13.54 -9.41 -21.14
C ASP A 657 14.08 -8.65 -19.89
N TRP A 658 14.32 -9.36 -18.79
CA TRP A 658 14.75 -8.74 -17.53
C TRP A 658 16.16 -8.17 -17.65
N HIS A 659 16.23 -6.86 -17.88
CA HIS A 659 17.46 -6.08 -18.00
C HIS A 659 18.39 -6.29 -16.79
N GLU A 660 19.70 -6.34 -17.07
CA GLU A 660 20.80 -6.51 -16.10
C GLU A 660 21.05 -5.27 -15.21
N GLY A 661 20.00 -4.54 -14.84
CA GLY A 661 20.07 -3.35 -13.99
C GLY A 661 20.43 -3.68 -12.52
N PRO A 662 21.17 -2.79 -11.83
CA PRO A 662 21.65 -3.00 -10.46
C PRO A 662 20.58 -3.31 -9.38
N PRO A 663 19.36 -2.73 -9.35
CA PRO A 663 18.39 -3.09 -8.29
C PRO A 663 17.83 -4.51 -8.43
N PHE A 664 17.84 -5.09 -9.62
CA PHE A 664 17.24 -6.41 -9.88
C PHE A 664 18.17 -7.59 -9.60
N ARG A 665 19.50 -7.37 -9.50
CA ARG A 665 20.46 -8.44 -9.16
C ARG A 665 20.31 -8.95 -7.72
N GLN A 666 20.07 -8.06 -6.76
CA GLN A 666 19.89 -8.43 -5.36
C GLN A 666 18.59 -9.21 -5.14
N ILE A 667 17.51 -8.80 -5.81
CA ILE A 667 16.23 -9.53 -5.82
C ILE A 667 16.43 -10.94 -6.41
N ARG A 668 17.24 -11.08 -7.47
CA ARG A 668 17.55 -12.39 -8.08
C ARG A 668 18.42 -13.29 -7.19
N ALA A 669 19.27 -12.72 -6.35
CA ALA A 669 20.07 -13.48 -5.38
C ALA A 669 19.18 -13.98 -4.23
N ALA A 670 18.29 -13.13 -3.70
CA ALA A 670 17.31 -13.52 -2.69
C ALA A 670 16.34 -14.59 -3.22
N ALA A 671 15.83 -14.44 -4.44
CA ALA A 671 14.97 -15.44 -5.08
C ALA A 671 15.68 -16.79 -5.27
N ARG A 672 16.96 -16.79 -5.68
CA ARG A 672 17.76 -18.03 -5.81
C ARG A 672 18.04 -18.70 -4.47
N ALA A 673 18.20 -17.94 -3.39
CA ALA A 673 18.36 -18.49 -2.05
C ALA A 673 17.07 -19.18 -1.56
N ILE A 674 15.91 -18.61 -1.88
CA ILE A 674 14.60 -19.21 -1.61
C ILE A 674 14.42 -20.48 -2.46
N ASP A 675 14.80 -20.45 -3.73
CA ASP A 675 14.73 -21.63 -4.62
C ASP A 675 15.55 -22.81 -4.09
N ALA A 676 16.79 -22.56 -3.65
CA ALA A 676 17.66 -23.59 -3.08
C ALA A 676 17.14 -24.17 -1.74
N TRP A 677 16.28 -23.42 -1.04
CA TRP A 677 15.61 -23.87 0.17
C TRP A 677 14.33 -24.66 -0.13
N ASP A 678 13.56 -24.26 -1.14
CA ASP A 678 12.32 -24.94 -1.60
C ASP A 678 12.58 -26.36 -2.11
N ASP A 679 13.64 -26.59 -2.90
CA ASP A 679 13.98 -27.93 -3.42
C ASP A 679 14.28 -28.97 -2.31
N ARG A 680 14.48 -28.52 -1.06
CA ARG A 680 14.70 -29.40 0.10
C ARG A 680 13.43 -29.70 0.91
N ILE A 681 12.33 -28.97 0.68
CA ILE A 681 11.12 -29.03 1.51
C ILE A 681 9.91 -29.40 0.65
N ASP A 682 9.53 -30.69 0.68
CA ASP A 682 8.22 -31.10 0.19
C ASP A 682 7.15 -30.65 1.20
N LEU A 683 6.56 -29.48 0.92
CA LEU A 683 5.55 -28.85 1.78
C LEU A 683 4.34 -29.77 2.03
N GLY A 684 3.95 -30.57 1.03
CA GLY A 684 2.86 -31.54 1.18
C GLY A 684 3.21 -32.60 2.21
N ALA A 685 4.38 -33.22 2.07
CA ALA A 685 4.87 -34.22 3.01
C ALA A 685 5.19 -33.64 4.40
N ALA A 686 5.56 -32.36 4.49
CA ALA A 686 5.79 -31.67 5.76
C ALA A 686 4.49 -31.40 6.51
N ILE A 687 3.45 -30.95 5.81
CA ILE A 687 2.12 -30.69 6.39
C ILE A 687 1.46 -32.01 6.80
N ASP A 688 1.54 -33.06 5.99
CA ASP A 688 1.02 -34.38 6.34
C ASP A 688 1.73 -34.97 7.56
N ARG A 689 3.05 -34.78 7.67
CA ARG A 689 3.81 -35.15 8.88
C ARG A 689 3.40 -34.32 10.10
N ALA A 690 3.16 -33.03 9.96
CA ALA A 690 2.68 -32.18 11.05
C ALA A 690 1.28 -32.60 11.52
N TRP A 691 0.38 -32.92 10.59
CA TRP A 691 -0.99 -33.35 10.87
C TRP A 691 -1.07 -34.74 11.52
N THR A 692 -0.22 -35.68 11.11
CA THR A 692 -0.12 -37.00 11.75
C THR A 692 0.36 -36.90 13.19
N HIS A 693 1.22 -35.92 13.50
CA HIS A 693 1.74 -35.67 14.85
C HIS A 693 0.95 -34.61 15.63
N ARG A 694 -0.28 -34.27 15.23
CA ARG A 694 -1.09 -33.21 15.86
C ARG A 694 -1.23 -33.34 17.38
N ARG A 695 -1.27 -34.57 17.91
CA ARG A 695 -1.36 -34.83 19.35
C ARG A 695 -0.11 -34.36 20.12
N ALA A 696 1.07 -34.51 19.52
CA ALA A 696 2.32 -34.05 20.12
C ALA A 696 2.40 -32.51 20.14
N TRP A 697 1.96 -31.85 19.07
CA TRP A 697 1.87 -30.38 19.01
C TRP A 697 0.87 -29.82 20.01
N ILE A 698 -0.31 -30.44 20.15
CA ILE A 698 -1.30 -30.05 21.16
C ILE A 698 -0.72 -30.25 22.57
N ALA A 699 -0.02 -31.35 22.83
CA ALA A 699 0.62 -31.59 24.12
C ALA A 699 1.72 -30.57 24.43
N ALA A 700 2.56 -30.22 23.45
CA ALA A 700 3.60 -29.20 23.60
C ALA A 700 2.99 -27.81 23.84
N ALA A 701 1.98 -27.42 23.07
CA ALA A 701 1.27 -26.15 23.26
C ALA A 701 0.55 -26.10 24.63
N SER A 702 -0.02 -27.22 25.07
CA SER A 702 -0.63 -27.34 26.41
C SER A 702 0.42 -27.23 27.50
N ALA A 703 1.58 -27.86 27.35
CA ALA A 703 2.70 -27.76 28.29
C ALA A 703 3.22 -26.32 28.37
N VAL A 704 3.41 -25.63 27.23
CA VAL A 704 3.78 -24.21 27.18
C VAL A 704 2.70 -23.34 27.80
N GLY A 705 1.43 -23.64 27.57
CA GLY A 705 0.29 -22.96 28.21
C GLY A 705 0.30 -23.12 29.73
N VAL A 706 0.55 -24.33 30.23
CA VAL A 706 0.67 -24.62 31.67
C VAL A 706 1.90 -23.94 32.28
N ILE A 707 3.04 -23.95 31.59
CA ILE A 707 4.27 -23.28 32.04
C ILE A 707 4.07 -21.76 32.06
N SER A 708 3.46 -21.19 31.02
CA SER A 708 3.12 -19.75 30.96
C SER A 708 2.12 -19.36 32.04
N TYR A 709 1.13 -20.22 32.30
CA TYR A 709 0.16 -20.03 33.38
C TYR A 709 0.86 -20.05 34.75
N ALA A 710 1.72 -21.04 35.01
CA ALA A 710 2.52 -21.10 36.24
C ALA A 710 3.46 -19.89 36.38
N GLY A 711 4.06 -19.44 35.28
CA GLY A 711 4.94 -18.27 35.23
C GLY A 711 4.21 -16.93 35.45
N SER A 712 2.91 -16.85 35.15
CA SER A 712 2.09 -15.65 35.41
C SER A 712 1.94 -15.30 36.89
N GLY A 713 2.31 -16.22 37.79
CA GLY A 713 2.43 -15.98 39.23
C GLY A 713 3.70 -15.20 39.62
N LEU A 714 4.65 -14.99 38.72
CA LEU A 714 5.87 -14.23 39.00
C LEU A 714 5.55 -12.73 39.01
N THR A 715 5.64 -12.11 40.18
CA THR A 715 5.37 -10.68 40.38
C THR A 715 6.65 -9.99 40.83
N ALA A 716 7.04 -8.93 40.13
CA ALA A 716 8.13 -8.05 40.55
C ALA A 716 7.56 -6.82 41.25
N VAL A 717 8.07 -6.52 42.44
CA VAL A 717 7.71 -5.33 43.22
C VAL A 717 8.91 -4.38 43.21
N GLY A 718 8.72 -3.15 42.75
CA GLY A 718 9.75 -2.12 42.71
C GLY A 718 10.21 -1.64 44.09
N PRO A 719 11.35 -0.93 44.18
CA PRO A 719 11.91 -0.44 45.44
C PRO A 719 11.03 0.60 46.18
N GLU A 720 10.15 1.31 45.47
CA GLU A 720 9.20 2.27 46.04
C GLU A 720 7.76 1.73 46.08
N GLU A 721 7.58 0.45 45.77
CA GLU A 721 6.28 -0.21 45.68
C GLU A 721 6.06 -1.19 46.84
N VAL A 722 4.79 -1.33 47.24
CA VAL A 722 4.30 -2.36 48.15
C VAL A 722 3.21 -3.12 47.42
N GLY A 723 3.38 -4.44 47.27
CA GLY A 723 2.39 -5.29 46.64
C GLY A 723 1.38 -5.82 47.65
N LEU A 724 0.09 -5.51 47.53
CA LEU A 724 -0.96 -6.14 48.33
C LEU A 724 -1.50 -7.37 47.62
N VAL A 725 -1.43 -8.53 48.27
CA VAL A 725 -1.90 -9.79 47.70
C VAL A 725 -3.34 -10.06 48.14
N ARG A 726 -4.21 -10.27 47.15
CA ARG A 726 -5.57 -10.80 47.32
C ARG A 726 -5.62 -12.25 46.85
N ARG A 727 -6.06 -13.17 47.69
CA ARG A 727 -6.40 -14.54 47.31
C ARG A 727 -7.90 -14.73 47.34
N LEU A 728 -8.50 -15.07 46.19
CA LEU A 728 -9.96 -15.25 46.05
C LEU A 728 -10.77 -14.06 46.63
N GLY A 729 -10.27 -12.84 46.41
CA GLY A 729 -10.90 -11.60 46.88
C GLY A 729 -10.63 -11.23 48.34
N ARG A 730 -9.95 -12.06 49.13
CA ARG A 730 -9.53 -11.73 50.51
C ARG A 730 -8.07 -11.29 50.56
N PHE A 731 -7.75 -10.26 51.35
CA PHE A 731 -6.38 -9.87 51.61
C PHE A 731 -5.62 -10.98 52.36
N GLU A 732 -4.40 -11.28 51.94
CA GLU A 732 -3.56 -12.30 52.56
C GLU A 732 -2.26 -11.73 53.12
N ALA A 733 -1.51 -10.96 52.32
CA ALA A 733 -0.18 -10.48 52.70
C ALA A 733 0.23 -9.21 51.95
N ALA A 734 1.20 -8.48 52.48
CA ALA A 734 1.91 -7.40 51.80
C ALA A 734 3.31 -7.89 51.38
N LEU A 735 3.75 -7.51 50.19
CA LEU A 735 5.04 -7.85 49.60
C LEU A 735 5.93 -6.61 49.59
N GLY A 736 7.16 -6.76 50.07
CA GLY A 736 8.22 -5.76 49.91
C GLY A 736 8.93 -5.87 48.56
N PRO A 737 9.89 -4.97 48.27
CA PRO A 737 10.63 -4.96 47.01
C PRO A 737 11.31 -6.29 46.69
N GLY A 738 11.25 -6.71 45.43
CA GLY A 738 11.87 -7.96 44.95
C GLY A 738 10.96 -8.80 44.04
N LEU A 739 11.49 -9.96 43.63
CA LEU A 739 10.77 -10.94 42.83
C LEU A 739 10.05 -11.94 43.74
N HIS A 740 8.74 -12.09 43.57
CA HIS A 740 7.90 -12.98 44.35
C HIS A 740 7.17 -13.96 43.45
N LEU A 741 7.18 -15.24 43.82
CA LEU A 741 6.40 -16.28 43.14
C LEU A 741 5.09 -16.49 43.89
N ARG A 742 3.97 -16.27 43.21
CA ARG A 742 2.60 -16.31 43.74
C ARG A 742 1.72 -17.26 42.94
N TRP A 743 0.49 -17.49 43.39
CA TRP A 743 -0.46 -18.26 42.61
C TRP A 743 -0.86 -17.49 41.34
N PRO A 744 -0.94 -18.16 40.18
CA PRO A 744 -1.44 -17.55 38.95
C PRO A 744 -2.83 -16.94 39.11
N ARG A 745 -3.14 -15.91 38.32
CA ARG A 745 -4.51 -15.37 38.24
C ARG A 745 -5.48 -16.46 37.77
N PRO A 746 -6.74 -16.51 38.24
CA PRO A 746 -7.41 -15.56 39.13
C PRO A 746 -7.28 -15.90 40.64
N ILE A 747 -6.49 -16.91 41.02
CA ILE A 747 -6.41 -17.39 42.42
C ILE A 747 -5.82 -16.30 43.32
N GLU A 748 -4.71 -15.71 42.90
CA GLU A 748 -4.12 -14.53 43.53
C GLU A 748 -4.03 -13.36 42.57
N ARG A 749 -4.23 -12.16 43.11
CA ARG A 749 -4.02 -10.87 42.42
C ARG A 749 -3.16 -10.01 43.32
N VAL A 750 -2.11 -9.42 42.75
CA VAL A 750 -1.25 -8.46 43.46
C VAL A 750 -1.57 -7.07 42.94
N ASP A 751 -1.94 -6.16 43.85
CA ASP A 751 -2.13 -4.75 43.58
C ASP A 751 -0.86 -4.01 44.04
N LEU A 752 -0.13 -3.41 43.10
CA LEU A 752 1.09 -2.66 43.39
C LEU A 752 0.70 -1.22 43.75
N LEU A 753 1.14 -0.76 44.92
CA LEU A 753 0.90 0.60 45.42
C LEU A 753 2.24 1.28 45.69
N GLU A 754 2.31 2.58 45.42
CA GLU A 754 3.47 3.42 45.76
C GLU A 754 3.11 4.31 46.96
N PRO A 755 3.52 3.98 48.20
CA PRO A 755 3.06 4.68 49.40
C PRO A 755 3.55 6.12 49.48
N ASP A 756 4.81 6.35 49.09
CA ASP A 756 5.48 7.64 49.23
C ASP A 756 5.23 8.61 48.06
N ARG A 757 4.54 8.15 47.00
CA ARG A 757 4.18 9.00 45.87
C ARG A 757 3.09 10.00 46.26
N VAL A 758 3.41 11.29 46.13
CA VAL A 758 2.43 12.37 46.25
C VAL A 758 1.54 12.38 45.01
N ARG A 759 0.24 12.25 45.23
CA ARG A 759 -0.82 12.26 44.23
C ARG A 759 -1.65 13.53 44.37
N GLY A 760 -2.30 13.94 43.28
CA GLY A 760 -3.13 15.15 43.23
C GLY A 760 -4.55 14.82 42.79
N VAL A 761 -5.55 15.16 43.60
CA VAL A 761 -6.97 15.18 43.18
C VAL A 761 -7.38 16.61 42.88
N THR A 762 -7.97 16.84 41.71
CA THR A 762 -8.48 18.16 41.32
C THR A 762 -9.96 18.29 41.71
N VAL A 763 -10.33 19.47 42.21
CA VAL A 763 -11.71 19.86 42.56
C VAL A 763 -12.04 21.13 41.78
N GLY A 764 -13.20 21.13 41.11
CA GLY A 764 -13.64 22.25 40.26
C GLY A 764 -13.05 22.26 38.85
N TYR A 765 -12.15 21.33 38.51
CA TYR A 765 -11.63 21.21 37.14
C TYR A 765 -11.11 19.81 36.80
N ARG A 766 -11.01 19.52 35.50
CA ARG A 766 -10.47 18.27 34.96
C ARG A 766 -9.25 18.56 34.07
N PRO A 767 -8.09 17.94 34.32
CA PRO A 767 -6.99 17.99 33.36
C PRO A 767 -7.38 17.21 32.10
N VAL A 768 -7.36 17.87 30.94
CA VAL A 768 -7.52 17.20 29.63
C VAL A 768 -6.23 16.41 29.36
N GLY A 769 -6.36 15.11 29.13
CA GLY A 769 -5.27 14.13 29.18
C GLY A 769 -4.03 14.46 28.33
N GLU A 770 -2.87 14.03 28.83
CA GLU A 770 -1.58 14.04 28.16
C GLU A 770 -1.63 13.37 26.78
N ARG A 771 -1.55 14.17 25.71
CA ARG A 771 -0.96 13.77 24.42
C ARG A 771 -0.17 14.94 23.81
N SER A 772 1.13 14.71 23.68
CA SER A 772 2.19 15.45 22.94
C SER A 772 2.75 16.76 23.54
N PRO A 773 4.06 16.82 23.87
CA PRO A 773 4.78 18.05 24.16
C PRO A 773 5.25 18.69 22.86
N SER A 774 4.39 19.47 22.21
CA SER A 774 4.82 20.31 21.08
C SER A 774 3.89 21.50 20.86
N ALA A 775 4.01 22.53 21.70
CA ALA A 775 3.76 23.91 21.32
C ALA A 775 4.36 24.82 22.40
N GLY A 776 5.15 25.81 21.97
CA GLY A 776 5.95 26.66 22.83
C GLY A 776 5.15 27.44 23.87
N PHE A 777 5.89 27.93 24.87
CA PHE A 777 5.41 28.86 25.90
C PHE A 777 4.56 29.98 25.30
N ARG A 778 3.25 29.86 25.47
CA ARG A 778 2.28 30.94 25.28
C ARG A 778 1.48 31.01 26.57
N TRP A 779 1.50 32.16 27.24
CA TRP A 779 0.63 32.45 28.37
C TRP A 779 -0.81 32.54 27.85
N GLU A 780 -1.55 31.44 27.89
CA GLU A 780 -3.00 31.41 27.65
C GLU A 780 -3.70 31.16 28.99
N SER A 781 -4.34 32.19 29.55
CA SER A 781 -5.31 32.02 30.65
C SER A 781 -6.46 31.15 30.14
N GLY A 782 -6.78 30.06 30.85
CA GLY A 782 -7.74 29.03 30.45
C GLY A 782 -9.21 29.48 30.42
N HIS A 783 -9.55 30.54 29.68
CA HIS A 783 -10.91 31.02 29.49
C HIS A 783 -11.58 30.50 28.20
N ASP A 784 -10.86 29.78 27.33
CA ASP A 784 -11.37 29.35 26.01
C ASP A 784 -11.65 27.84 25.86
N ARG A 785 -11.43 27.03 26.90
CA ARG A 785 -11.73 25.58 26.85
C ARG A 785 -12.93 25.23 27.72
N LEU A 786 -14.10 25.26 27.08
CA LEU A 786 -15.42 24.92 27.63
C LEU A 786 -15.58 23.47 28.17
N ASP A 787 -14.57 22.60 28.03
CA ASP A 787 -14.69 21.17 28.40
C ASP A 787 -13.92 20.79 29.69
N ALA A 788 -13.36 21.74 30.45
CA ALA A 788 -12.49 21.43 31.61
C ALA A 788 -13.00 21.91 32.98
N ILE A 789 -14.18 22.54 33.07
CA ILE A 789 -14.78 23.01 34.33
C ILE A 789 -15.98 22.12 34.66
N SER A 790 -15.93 21.42 35.81
CA SER A 790 -17.17 20.88 36.37
C SER A 790 -17.89 22.05 37.05
N GLY A 791 -18.86 22.65 36.34
CA GLY A 791 -19.49 23.90 36.73
C GLY A 791 -20.13 23.91 38.12
N GLU A 792 -20.56 22.75 38.63
CA GLU A 792 -21.15 22.63 39.97
C GLU A 792 -20.11 22.48 41.10
N GLU A 793 -19.01 21.75 40.86
CA GLU A 793 -17.94 21.53 41.85
C GLU A 793 -17.12 22.81 42.10
N ALA A 794 -16.96 23.65 41.07
CA ALA A 794 -16.18 24.90 41.16
C ALA A 794 -16.96 26.04 41.83
N LEU A 795 -18.29 26.05 41.71
CA LEU A 795 -19.13 27.16 42.17
C LEU A 795 -19.43 27.05 43.68
N LEU A 796 -18.90 28.01 44.43
CA LEU A 796 -19.02 28.11 45.88
C LEU A 796 -19.67 29.44 46.28
N MET A 797 -20.36 29.46 47.42
CA MET A 797 -20.89 30.68 48.03
C MET A 797 -20.02 31.07 49.21
N THR A 798 -19.59 32.33 49.25
CA THR A 798 -18.79 32.90 50.34
C THR A 798 -19.68 33.31 51.52
N GLY A 799 -19.08 33.57 52.68
CA GLY A 799 -19.79 33.96 53.91
C GLY A 799 -20.53 35.30 53.81
N ASP A 800 -20.16 36.15 52.86
CA ASP A 800 -20.84 37.41 52.50
C ASP A 800 -21.91 37.23 51.40
N GLY A 801 -22.27 35.99 51.06
CA GLY A 801 -23.36 35.66 50.12
C GLY A 801 -23.01 35.89 48.65
N ARG A 802 -21.72 35.98 48.29
CA ARG A 802 -21.26 36.14 46.91
C ARG A 802 -20.90 34.78 46.32
N LEU A 803 -21.09 34.63 45.01
CA LEU A 803 -20.66 33.43 44.28
C LEU A 803 -19.21 33.59 43.83
N VAL A 804 -18.43 32.52 43.95
CA VAL A 804 -17.05 32.42 43.48
C VAL A 804 -16.83 31.06 42.82
N GLU A 805 -16.16 31.05 41.67
CA GLU A 805 -15.62 29.83 41.08
C GLU A 805 -14.22 29.60 41.65
N LEU A 806 -14.05 28.51 42.40
CA LEU A 806 -12.81 28.13 43.06
C LEU A 806 -12.31 26.80 42.51
N MET A 807 -11.09 26.81 41.99
CA MET A 807 -10.38 25.61 41.56
C MET A 807 -9.37 25.23 42.64
N ALA A 808 -9.35 23.96 43.06
CA ALA A 808 -8.42 23.49 44.08
C ALA A 808 -7.75 22.17 43.71
N THR A 809 -6.54 21.96 44.22
CA THR A 809 -5.83 20.67 44.13
C THR A 809 -5.56 20.16 45.55
N VAL A 810 -5.97 18.93 45.81
CA VAL A 810 -5.66 18.20 47.04
C VAL A 810 -4.43 17.35 46.78
N GLN A 811 -3.36 17.60 47.51
CA GLN A 811 -2.19 16.75 47.52
C GLN A 811 -2.30 15.74 48.66
N TYR A 812 -2.18 14.47 48.34
CA TYR A 812 -2.27 13.36 49.29
C TYR A 812 -1.21 12.31 48.98
N ARG A 813 -0.87 11.50 49.98
CA ARG A 813 -0.07 10.29 49.84
C ARG A 813 -0.78 9.13 50.54
N LEU A 814 -0.34 7.90 50.34
CA LEU A 814 -0.95 6.77 51.07
C LEU A 814 -0.40 6.73 52.49
N GLY A 815 -1.21 6.23 53.43
CA GLY A 815 -0.73 5.99 54.78
C GLY A 815 0.40 4.96 54.81
N ARG A 816 1.26 5.07 55.82
CA ARG A 816 2.48 4.24 55.93
C ARG A 816 2.21 2.84 56.50
N SER A 817 1.06 2.62 57.12
CA SER A 817 0.72 1.31 57.68
C SER A 817 0.10 0.40 56.64
N ILE A 818 0.24 -0.92 56.84
CA ILE A 818 -0.41 -1.92 55.97
C ILE A 818 -1.93 -1.77 56.03
N ASP A 819 -2.49 -1.35 57.17
CA ASP A 819 -3.93 -1.18 57.31
C ASP A 819 -4.46 0.05 56.56
N ASP A 820 -3.66 1.13 56.44
CA ASP A 820 -3.99 2.27 55.57
C ASP A 820 -3.98 1.86 54.09
N LEU A 821 -2.96 1.10 53.66
CA LEU A 821 -2.87 0.61 52.29
C LEU A 821 -4.04 -0.32 51.93
N LYS A 822 -4.48 -1.17 52.87
CA LYS A 822 -5.70 -1.98 52.71
C LYS A 822 -6.96 -1.12 52.63
N ALA A 823 -7.07 -0.11 53.49
CA ALA A 823 -8.24 0.76 53.51
C ALA A 823 -8.37 1.55 52.21
N PHE A 824 -7.25 2.03 51.66
CA PHE A 824 -7.22 2.67 50.34
C PHE A 824 -7.54 1.70 49.20
N ALA A 825 -6.96 0.49 49.20
CA ALA A 825 -7.11 -0.45 48.09
C ALA A 825 -8.44 -1.24 48.10
N PHE A 826 -9.02 -1.47 49.28
CA PHE A 826 -10.15 -2.39 49.47
C PHE A 826 -11.27 -1.83 50.36
N GLY A 827 -11.03 -0.76 51.12
CA GLY A 827 -12.01 -0.20 52.05
C GLY A 827 -13.09 0.63 51.37
N VAL A 828 -12.78 1.21 50.20
CA VAL A 828 -13.72 2.01 49.39
C VAL A 828 -13.58 1.61 47.93
N GLU A 829 -14.72 1.44 47.24
CA GLU A 829 -14.78 1.00 45.83
C GLU A 829 -14.01 1.95 44.89
N GLU A 830 -14.09 3.27 45.16
CA GLU A 830 -13.31 4.30 44.47
C GLU A 830 -12.81 5.38 45.46
N ALA A 831 -11.58 5.22 45.97
CA ALA A 831 -11.01 6.09 47.00
C ALA A 831 -10.78 7.55 46.54
N GLU A 832 -10.40 7.77 45.26
CA GLU A 832 -10.17 9.12 44.72
C GLU A 832 -11.45 9.96 44.55
N PRO A 833 -12.54 9.43 43.98
CA PRO A 833 -13.85 10.10 43.99
C PRO A 833 -14.36 10.40 45.40
N ALA A 834 -14.22 9.46 46.34
CA ALA A 834 -14.60 9.70 47.74
C ALA A 834 -13.79 10.86 48.34
N LEU A 835 -12.47 10.88 48.14
CA LEU A 835 -11.61 11.98 48.58
C LEU A 835 -11.99 13.31 47.92
N ARG A 836 -12.38 13.29 46.64
CA ARG A 836 -12.85 14.48 45.92
C ARG A 836 -14.13 15.05 46.54
N SER A 837 -15.13 14.22 46.81
CA SER A 837 -16.37 14.65 47.44
C SER A 837 -16.16 15.20 48.85
N LEU A 838 -15.24 14.60 49.62
CA LEU A 838 -14.86 15.14 50.93
C LEU A 838 -14.15 16.48 50.81
N ALA A 839 -13.27 16.63 49.82
CA ALA A 839 -12.56 17.88 49.55
C ALA A 839 -13.52 19.00 49.15
N GLU A 840 -14.49 18.71 48.28
CA GLU A 840 -15.55 19.64 47.90
C GLU A 840 -16.37 20.08 49.12
N ALA A 841 -16.80 19.13 49.97
CA ALA A 841 -17.53 19.44 51.20
C ALA A 841 -16.71 20.31 52.16
N SER A 842 -15.42 20.00 52.33
CA SER A 842 -14.49 20.81 53.13
C SER A 842 -14.30 22.22 52.55
N LEU A 843 -14.17 22.35 51.23
CA LEU A 843 -14.07 23.64 50.55
C LEU A 843 -15.34 24.47 50.78
N ARG A 844 -16.53 23.88 50.58
CA ARG A 844 -17.83 24.54 50.84
C ARG A 844 -17.96 25.03 52.27
N GLU A 845 -17.58 24.21 53.26
CA GLU A 845 -17.62 24.60 54.69
C GLU A 845 -16.69 25.80 54.99
N VAL A 846 -15.49 25.77 54.42
CA VAL A 846 -14.42 26.71 54.77
C VAL A 846 -14.53 28.02 54.00
N VAL A 847 -15.02 27.98 52.76
CA VAL A 847 -15.31 29.14 51.91
C VAL A 847 -16.60 29.83 52.36
N GLY A 848 -17.63 29.07 52.74
CA GLY A 848 -18.92 29.61 53.19
C GLY A 848 -18.88 30.36 54.53
N ARG A 849 -17.75 30.35 55.24
CA ARG A 849 -17.54 31.11 56.48
C ARG A 849 -16.67 32.35 56.32
N ARG A 850 -16.18 32.64 55.11
CA ARG A 850 -15.26 33.75 54.85
C ARG A 850 -15.78 34.69 53.78
N PRO A 851 -15.57 36.01 53.91
CA PRO A 851 -15.90 36.95 52.86
C PRO A 851 -15.00 36.74 51.63
N LEU A 852 -15.51 37.11 50.45
CA LEU A 852 -14.80 36.95 49.18
C LEU A 852 -13.41 37.63 49.18
N ASP A 853 -13.31 38.83 49.77
CA ASP A 853 -12.07 39.62 49.77
C ASP A 853 -10.93 38.92 50.55
N GLU A 854 -11.25 38.16 51.59
CA GLU A 854 -10.25 37.36 52.33
C GLU A 854 -9.70 36.19 51.51
N LEU A 855 -10.54 35.59 50.65
CA LEU A 855 -10.17 34.48 49.78
C LEU A 855 -9.29 34.93 48.60
N LEU A 856 -9.48 36.18 48.14
CA LEU A 856 -8.74 36.78 47.02
C LEU A 856 -7.44 37.48 47.44
N THR A 857 -7.22 37.74 48.74
CA THR A 857 -6.09 38.53 49.25
C THR A 857 -5.19 37.75 50.23
N ALA A 858 -4.75 38.37 51.33
CA ALA A 858 -3.69 37.85 52.21
C ALA A 858 -4.09 36.61 53.03
N SER A 859 -5.39 36.36 53.22
CA SER A 859 -5.91 35.27 54.06
C SER A 859 -6.14 33.95 53.31
N ARG A 860 -5.80 33.88 52.02
CA ARG A 860 -5.89 32.65 51.20
C ARG A 860 -5.16 31.47 51.84
N GLY A 861 -3.96 31.70 52.38
CA GLY A 861 -3.17 30.65 53.05
C GLY A 861 -3.79 30.14 54.36
N GLU A 862 -4.65 30.92 55.02
CA GLU A 862 -5.43 30.44 56.17
C GLU A 862 -6.65 29.63 55.73
N ALA A 863 -7.26 29.98 54.60
CA ALA A 863 -8.34 29.20 54.00
C ALA A 863 -7.85 27.84 53.50
N GLU A 864 -6.69 27.78 52.85
CA GLU A 864 -6.04 26.54 52.44
C GLU A 864 -5.70 25.63 53.63
N ARG A 865 -5.14 26.20 54.72
CA ARG A 865 -4.84 25.46 55.95
C ARG A 865 -6.10 24.93 56.63
N ALA A 866 -7.12 25.78 56.80
CA ALA A 866 -8.39 25.36 57.40
C ALA A 866 -9.11 24.29 56.56
N THR A 867 -9.03 24.38 55.23
CA THR A 867 -9.56 23.34 54.31
C THR A 867 -8.77 22.05 54.45
N THR A 868 -7.45 22.12 54.54
CA THR A 868 -6.57 20.97 54.77
C THR A 868 -6.92 20.27 56.07
N ASP A 869 -7.09 21.00 57.17
CA ASP A 869 -7.41 20.43 58.48
C ASP A 869 -8.83 19.85 58.53
N ALA A 870 -9.80 20.50 57.88
CA ALA A 870 -11.16 19.98 57.76
C ALA A 870 -11.20 18.70 56.93
N LEU A 871 -10.47 18.66 55.81
CA LEU A 871 -10.37 17.48 54.94
C LEU A 871 -9.66 16.33 55.65
N ARG A 872 -8.56 16.61 56.35
CA ARG A 872 -7.82 15.61 57.15
C ARG A 872 -8.75 14.95 58.18
N ARG A 873 -9.47 15.74 58.99
CA ARG A 873 -10.43 15.18 59.98
C ARG A 873 -11.50 14.30 59.33
N ARG A 874 -12.02 14.69 58.16
CA ARG A 874 -13.06 13.92 57.44
C ARG A 874 -12.50 12.64 56.82
N ALA A 875 -11.30 12.70 56.23
CA ALA A 875 -10.62 11.55 55.66
C ALA A 875 -10.25 10.52 56.74
N ASP A 876 -9.77 11.00 57.90
CA ASP A 876 -9.45 10.16 59.06
C ASP A 876 -10.69 9.50 59.65
N ALA A 877 -11.81 10.24 59.76
CA ALA A 877 -13.08 9.71 60.29
C ALA A 877 -13.68 8.58 59.44
N ILE A 878 -13.46 8.61 58.13
CA ILE A 878 -13.92 7.59 57.18
C ILE A 878 -12.89 6.47 57.03
N GLY A 879 -11.65 6.69 57.46
CA GLY A 879 -10.57 5.72 57.33
C GLY A 879 -10.19 5.47 55.87
N LEU A 880 -10.03 6.52 55.06
CA LEU A 880 -9.68 6.40 53.64
C LEU A 880 -8.28 5.83 53.36
N GLY A 881 -7.44 5.66 54.38
CA GLY A 881 -6.07 5.15 54.23
C GLY A 881 -5.11 6.12 53.51
N VAL A 882 -5.47 7.41 53.47
CA VAL A 882 -4.68 8.47 52.82
C VAL A 882 -4.24 9.51 53.84
N GLU A 883 -3.04 10.05 53.63
CA GLU A 883 -2.53 11.17 54.39
C GLU A 883 -2.65 12.45 53.54
N ILE A 884 -3.47 13.39 54.01
CA ILE A 884 -3.65 14.69 53.34
C ILE A 884 -2.46 15.58 53.67
N ILE A 885 -1.71 15.96 52.64
CA ILE A 885 -0.53 16.81 52.76
C ILE A 885 -0.96 18.28 52.82
N ARG A 886 -1.72 18.72 51.80
CA ARG A 886 -2.22 20.09 51.68
C ARG A 886 -3.32 20.21 50.65
N VAL A 887 -4.18 21.20 50.81
CA VAL A 887 -5.09 21.71 49.79
C VAL A 887 -4.56 23.04 49.30
N PHE A 888 -4.33 23.17 48.00
CA PHE A 888 -3.91 24.42 47.37
C PHE A 888 -5.04 24.93 46.49
N PHE A 889 -5.44 26.19 46.68
CA PHE A 889 -6.35 26.84 45.75
C PHE A 889 -5.50 27.20 44.53
N ARG A 890 -5.97 26.87 43.33
CA ARG A 890 -5.28 27.18 42.09
C ARG A 890 -5.71 28.55 41.61
N ASP A 891 -7.02 28.75 41.54
CA ASP A 891 -7.64 29.97 41.06
C ASP A 891 -8.96 30.23 41.79
N ALA A 892 -9.32 31.51 41.93
CA ALA A 892 -10.54 31.98 42.56
C ALA A 892 -11.03 33.22 41.81
N HIS A 893 -12.16 33.12 41.12
CA HIS A 893 -12.70 34.25 40.36
C HIS A 893 -14.22 34.35 40.45
N PRO A 894 -14.80 35.54 40.23
CA PRO A 894 -16.24 35.68 40.09
C PRO A 894 -16.76 34.83 38.92
N PRO A 895 -18.01 34.33 38.97
CA PRO A 895 -18.60 33.57 37.87
C PRO A 895 -18.60 34.37 36.57
N LEU A 896 -18.29 33.71 35.44
CA LEU A 896 -18.15 34.37 34.13
C LEU A 896 -19.31 35.34 33.77
N PRO A 897 -20.60 35.02 34.02
CA PRO A 897 -21.71 35.91 33.68
C PRO A 897 -21.70 37.27 34.40
N VAL A 898 -20.97 37.41 35.51
CA VAL A 898 -20.97 38.62 36.35
C VAL A 898 -19.61 39.34 36.39
N VAL A 899 -18.61 38.84 35.67
CA VAL A 899 -17.25 39.41 35.66
C VAL A 899 -17.24 40.86 35.20
N ASP A 900 -18.00 41.19 34.15
CA ASP A 900 -18.05 42.56 33.62
C ASP A 900 -18.71 43.52 34.62
N ALA A 901 -19.84 43.11 35.21
CA ALA A 901 -20.51 43.88 36.26
C ALA A 901 -19.62 44.07 37.50
N TYR A 902 -18.86 43.04 37.88
CA TYR A 902 -17.90 43.12 38.99
C TYR A 902 -16.77 44.11 38.68
N ARG A 903 -16.21 44.06 37.47
CA ARG A 903 -15.17 45.00 37.01
C ARG A 903 -15.67 46.44 37.03
N ASP A 904 -16.92 46.69 36.65
CA ASP A 904 -17.52 48.02 36.69
C ASP A 904 -17.69 48.53 38.13
N VAL A 905 -18.17 47.69 39.05
CA VAL A 905 -18.29 48.05 40.47
C VAL A 905 -16.92 48.29 41.10
N SER A 906 -15.92 47.46 40.80
CA SER A 906 -14.54 47.68 41.27
C SER A 906 -13.88 48.92 40.65
N ARG A 907 -14.22 49.30 39.41
CA ARG A 907 -13.80 50.59 38.82
C ARG A 907 -14.44 51.75 39.59
N ALA A 908 -15.75 51.71 39.81
CA ALA A 908 -16.46 52.76 40.57
C ALA A 908 -15.93 52.91 42.00
N GLY A 909 -15.62 51.79 42.68
CA GLY A 909 -14.99 51.80 44.01
C GLY A 909 -13.62 52.46 44.01
N ARG A 910 -12.76 52.13 43.02
CA ARG A 910 -11.45 52.78 42.87
C ARG A 910 -11.57 54.27 42.57
N ASP A 911 -12.52 54.67 41.72
CA ASP A 911 -12.77 56.07 41.41
C ASP A 911 -13.22 56.85 42.66
N ALA A 912 -14.09 56.24 43.49
CA ALA A 912 -14.52 56.82 44.77
C ALA A 912 -13.37 56.96 45.77
N GLU A 913 -12.50 55.95 45.90
CA GLU A 913 -11.31 56.04 46.75
C GLU A 913 -10.30 57.07 46.25
N ALA A 914 -10.09 57.16 44.93
CA ALA A 914 -9.23 58.16 44.32
C ALA A 914 -9.74 59.58 44.63
N LEU A 915 -11.05 59.80 44.52
CA LEU A 915 -11.70 61.06 44.92
C LEU A 915 -11.51 61.36 46.42
N ALA A 916 -11.71 60.36 47.29
CA ALA A 916 -11.52 60.55 48.73
C ALA A 916 -10.07 60.88 49.10
N ASN A 917 -9.11 60.23 48.44
CA ASN A 917 -7.68 60.48 48.65
C ASN A 917 -7.25 61.84 48.11
N ALA A 918 -7.76 62.27 46.95
CA ALA A 918 -7.56 63.62 46.43
C ALA A 918 -8.10 64.69 47.40
N ALA A 919 -9.31 64.49 47.94
CA ALA A 919 -9.89 65.40 48.93
C ALA A 919 -9.10 65.45 50.25
N ARG A 920 -8.57 64.30 50.72
CA ARG A 920 -7.69 64.26 51.89
C ARG A 920 -6.35 64.96 51.64
N SER A 921 -5.80 64.82 50.44
CA SER A 921 -4.58 65.52 50.02
C SER A 921 -4.78 67.03 50.02
N ASP A 922 -5.84 67.53 49.37
CA ASP A 922 -6.18 68.96 49.33
C ASP A 922 -6.41 69.51 50.76
N ARG A 923 -7.11 68.75 51.62
CA ARG A 923 -7.27 69.12 53.03
C ARG A 923 -5.92 69.22 53.74
N ALA A 924 -5.04 68.24 53.56
CA ALA A 924 -3.73 68.22 54.23
C ALA A 924 -2.85 69.39 53.78
N GLU A 925 -2.88 69.72 52.49
CA GLU A 925 -2.15 70.85 51.90
C GLU A 925 -2.63 72.19 52.46
N ARG A 926 -3.95 72.45 52.43
CA ARG A 926 -4.52 73.68 53.02
C ARG A 926 -4.23 73.82 54.51
N LEU A 927 -4.21 72.70 55.25
CA LEU A 927 -3.95 72.70 56.68
C LEU A 927 -2.47 72.92 56.99
N ALA A 928 -1.57 72.45 56.12
CA ALA A 928 -0.14 72.75 56.19
C ALA A 928 0.13 74.22 55.85
N GLU A 929 -0.50 74.76 54.81
CA GLU A 929 -0.40 76.17 54.43
C GLU A 929 -0.90 77.09 55.55
N ALA A 930 -2.10 76.84 56.09
CA ALA A 930 -2.65 77.62 57.20
C ALA A 930 -1.76 77.58 58.46
N ARG A 931 -1.15 76.43 58.76
CA ARG A 931 -0.17 76.31 59.86
C ARG A 931 1.11 77.09 59.58
N GLY A 932 1.61 77.05 58.34
CA GLY A 932 2.75 77.85 57.90
C GLY A 932 2.50 79.34 58.08
N THR A 933 1.35 79.83 57.62
CA THR A 933 0.93 81.24 57.76
C THR A 933 0.80 81.63 59.23
N ALA A 934 0.13 80.81 60.06
CA ALA A 934 0.01 81.07 61.49
C ALA A 934 1.36 81.13 62.22
N ALA A 935 2.28 80.21 61.89
CA ALA A 935 3.63 80.20 62.44
C ALA A 935 4.42 81.46 62.02
N ALA A 936 4.31 81.88 60.76
CA ALA A 936 4.93 83.09 60.26
C ALA A 936 4.39 84.35 60.96
N THR A 937 3.07 84.47 61.14
CA THR A 937 2.44 85.58 61.86
C THR A 937 2.87 85.64 63.32
N LEU A 938 2.92 84.50 64.02
CA LEU A 938 3.41 84.42 65.39
C LEU A 938 4.89 84.81 65.51
N ALA A 939 5.72 84.34 64.56
CA ALA A 939 7.13 84.70 64.51
C ALA A 939 7.30 86.22 64.32
N ALA A 940 6.57 86.83 63.39
CA ALA A 940 6.57 88.27 63.16
C ALA A 940 6.14 89.07 64.41
N ALA A 941 5.00 88.71 65.02
CA ALA A 941 4.54 89.37 66.25
C ALA A 941 5.55 89.23 67.42
N SER A 942 6.23 88.08 67.51
CA SER A 942 7.29 87.87 68.51
C SER A 942 8.53 88.72 68.26
N ALA A 943 8.86 88.97 66.99
CA ALA A 943 9.97 89.82 66.58
C ALA A 943 9.63 91.29 66.87
N ASP A 944 8.42 91.75 66.53
CA ASP A 944 7.95 93.09 66.83
C ASP A 944 7.93 93.37 68.33
N ARG A 945 7.43 92.43 69.13
CA ARG A 945 7.49 92.55 70.60
C ARG A 945 8.92 92.71 71.11
N ARG A 946 9.87 91.90 70.59
CA ARG A 946 11.29 92.00 70.97
C ARG A 946 11.89 93.33 70.54
N ALA A 947 11.58 93.80 69.33
CA ALA A 947 12.04 95.08 68.81
C ALA A 947 11.49 96.26 69.64
N ALA A 948 10.20 96.23 69.99
CA ALA A 948 9.57 97.26 70.83
C ALA A 948 10.20 97.34 72.22
N VAL A 949 10.45 96.18 72.87
CA VAL A 949 11.13 96.13 74.16
C VAL A 949 12.57 96.64 74.04
N ALA A 950 13.32 96.20 73.03
CA ALA A 950 14.69 96.66 72.81
C ALA A 950 14.76 98.18 72.57
N LEU A 951 13.86 98.73 71.75
CA LEU A 951 13.80 100.16 71.47
C LEU A 951 13.42 100.97 72.72
N ALA A 952 12.47 100.48 73.51
CA ALA A 952 12.08 101.13 74.77
C ALA A 952 13.24 101.15 75.78
N SER A 953 13.95 100.02 75.95
CA SER A 953 15.13 99.94 76.81
C SER A 953 16.26 100.85 76.32
N ALA A 954 16.57 100.82 75.02
CA ALA A 954 17.61 101.68 74.44
C ALA A 954 17.28 103.17 74.58
N ARG A 955 16.01 103.57 74.42
CA ARG A 955 15.58 104.95 74.64
C ARG A 955 15.70 105.37 76.10
N ALA A 956 15.35 104.48 77.04
CA ALA A 956 15.52 104.74 78.46
C ALA A 956 17.01 104.91 78.82
N GLU A 957 17.88 104.03 78.32
CA GLU A 957 19.34 104.13 78.50
C GLU A 957 19.91 105.42 77.88
N ALA A 958 19.51 105.75 76.64
CA ALA A 958 19.94 106.98 75.99
C ALA A 958 19.51 108.23 76.76
N PHE A 959 18.28 108.27 77.26
CA PHE A 959 17.79 109.37 78.09
C PHE A 959 18.59 109.47 79.40
N LEU A 960 18.86 108.35 80.08
CA LEU A 960 19.65 108.33 81.31
C LEU A 960 21.10 108.78 81.07
N ALA A 961 21.72 108.35 79.96
CA ALA A 961 23.06 108.79 79.57
C ALA A 961 23.10 110.30 79.31
N LEU A 962 22.07 110.84 78.64
CA LEU A 962 21.98 112.25 78.30
C LEU A 962 21.66 113.11 79.54
N HIS A 963 20.83 112.61 80.45
CA HIS A 963 20.60 113.23 81.75
C HIS A 963 21.89 113.27 82.59
N SER A 964 22.64 112.17 82.62
CA SER A 964 23.94 112.10 83.28
C SER A 964 24.90 113.14 82.69
N ALA A 965 25.04 113.20 81.37
CA ALA A 965 25.92 114.15 80.70
C ALA A 965 25.53 115.62 81.00
N ARG A 966 24.22 115.94 80.94
CA ARG A 966 23.71 117.27 81.27
C ARG A 966 23.97 117.64 82.74
N SER A 967 23.80 116.69 83.66
CA SER A 967 24.05 116.91 85.09
C SER A 967 25.54 117.14 85.41
N SER A 968 26.45 116.47 84.70
CA SER A 968 27.90 116.68 84.87
C SER A 968 28.43 117.94 84.18
N SER A 969 27.82 118.39 83.08
CA SER A 969 28.30 119.52 82.28
C SER A 969 27.15 120.19 81.50
N PRO A 970 26.36 121.08 82.14
CA PRO A 970 25.13 121.62 81.58
C PRO A 970 25.34 122.46 80.32
N GLY A 971 26.30 123.39 80.34
CA GLY A 971 26.45 124.38 79.27
C GLY A 971 26.79 123.78 77.89
N ILE A 972 27.71 122.80 77.86
CA ILE A 972 28.13 122.15 76.61
C ILE A 972 27.01 121.26 76.08
N THR A 973 26.34 120.51 76.97
CA THR A 973 25.27 119.58 76.60
C THR A 973 24.05 120.32 76.04
N ASP A 974 23.67 121.45 76.64
CA ASP A 974 22.55 122.27 76.16
C ASP A 974 22.83 122.88 74.79
N HIS A 975 24.07 123.31 74.53
CA HIS A 975 24.44 123.84 73.23
C HIS A 975 24.41 122.76 72.14
N ARG A 976 24.87 121.55 72.47
CA ARG A 976 24.81 120.42 71.53
C ARG A 976 23.39 119.95 71.26
N LEU A 977 22.55 119.86 72.29
CA LEU A 977 21.12 119.56 72.13
C LEU A 977 20.42 120.60 71.25
N PHE A 978 20.77 121.88 71.38
CA PHE A 978 20.26 122.92 70.50
C PHE A 978 20.72 122.72 69.05
N ALA A 979 22.00 122.43 68.82
CA ALA A 979 22.54 122.18 67.48
C ALA A 979 21.89 120.96 66.82
N ASP A 980 21.76 119.84 67.54
CA ASP A 980 21.12 118.61 67.05
C ASP A 980 19.62 118.85 66.77
N ALA A 981 18.93 119.65 67.60
CA ALA A 981 17.54 120.03 67.37
C ALA A 981 17.37 120.96 66.16
N VAL A 982 18.32 121.87 65.93
CA VAL A 982 18.34 122.70 64.73
C VAL A 982 18.55 121.82 63.50
N GLU A 983 19.55 120.94 63.51
CA GLU A 983 19.84 120.03 62.39
C GLU A 983 18.62 119.18 62.03
N ALA A 984 18.00 118.53 63.03
CA ALA A 984 16.79 117.75 62.84
C ALA A 984 15.61 118.58 62.28
N ALA A 985 15.50 119.87 62.63
CA ALA A 985 14.44 120.74 62.14
C ALA A 985 14.64 121.21 60.68
N VAL A 986 15.86 121.20 60.13
CA VAL A 986 16.15 121.67 58.76
C VAL A 986 16.46 120.57 57.75
N VAL A 987 16.67 119.31 58.18
CA VAL A 987 17.10 118.20 57.31
C VAL A 987 16.22 117.99 56.08
N ASP A 988 14.89 117.99 56.23
CA ASP A 988 13.93 117.70 55.15
C ASP A 988 13.29 118.97 54.54
N ARG A 989 13.88 120.15 54.79
CA ARG A 989 13.37 121.42 54.25
C ARG A 989 14.24 121.92 53.10
N PRO A 990 13.65 122.22 51.92
CA PRO A 990 14.39 122.63 50.74
C PRO A 990 15.16 123.94 51.00
N LYS A 991 16.47 123.92 50.75
CA LYS A 991 17.40 125.01 51.03
C LYS A 991 17.40 125.99 49.86
N ILE A 992 17.10 127.27 50.11
CA ILE A 992 17.14 128.34 49.10
C ILE A 992 18.35 129.23 49.38
N ILE A 993 19.23 129.40 48.39
CA ILE A 993 20.32 130.38 48.44
C ILE A 993 19.81 131.69 47.79
N LEU A 994 19.80 132.79 48.55
CA LEU A 994 19.47 134.13 48.03
C LEU A 994 20.73 134.97 47.87
N ASP A 995 21.06 135.31 46.62
CA ASP A 995 22.16 136.21 46.25
C ASP A 995 21.73 137.70 46.22
N ARG A 996 22.67 138.62 46.46
CA ARG A 996 22.49 140.10 46.56
C ARG A 996 22.91 140.79 45.23
N PRO A 997 22.87 142.14 45.06
CA PRO A 997 21.84 143.18 45.28
C PRO A 997 21.69 144.16 44.07
N ARG A 998 20.78 145.16 44.13
CA ARG A 998 20.58 146.30 43.19
C ARG A 998 20.14 145.92 41.75
N THR A 999 19.25 146.73 41.14
CA THR A 999 18.85 146.70 39.70
C THR A 999 17.78 145.72 39.18
N GLY A 1000 16.92 145.19 40.05
CA GLY A 1000 15.48 145.16 39.74
C GLY A 1000 14.77 143.84 39.42
N GLN A 1001 15.44 142.70 39.21
CA GLN A 1001 14.74 141.40 39.13
C GLN A 1001 15.58 140.27 39.77
N ARG A 1002 15.00 139.54 40.74
CA ARG A 1002 15.64 138.42 41.48
C ARG A 1002 15.28 137.07 40.83
N ARG A 1003 16.28 136.18 40.67
CA ARG A 1003 16.13 134.78 40.25
C ARG A 1003 16.26 133.85 41.47
N HIS A 1004 15.38 132.85 41.57
CA HIS A 1004 15.36 131.86 42.64
C HIS A 1004 15.92 130.53 42.11
N LEU A 1005 16.87 129.93 42.82
CA LEU A 1005 17.40 128.59 42.53
C LEU A 1005 16.92 127.65 43.63
N ILE A 1006 16.08 126.68 43.25
CA ILE A 1006 15.62 125.60 44.13
C ILE A 1006 16.46 124.37 43.79
N LEU A 1007 17.31 123.93 44.72
CA LEU A 1007 17.99 122.63 44.65
C LEU A 1007 16.97 121.57 45.12
N SER A 1008 16.41 120.82 44.18
CA SER A 1008 15.53 119.68 44.46
C SER A 1008 16.35 118.39 44.42
N ASP A 1009 16.30 117.68 45.55
CA ASP A 1009 16.68 116.31 45.89
C ASP A 1009 18.05 115.76 45.46
N ALA A 1010 18.83 115.41 46.50
CA ALA A 1010 20.22 115.04 46.43
C ALA A 1010 20.45 113.54 46.20
N ALA A 1011 21.56 113.31 45.50
CA ALA A 1011 22.49 112.18 45.67
C ALA A 1011 22.15 110.86 44.95
N SER A 1012 22.45 110.83 43.65
CA SER A 1012 23.03 109.64 43.01
C SER A 1012 24.38 109.29 43.66
N PRO A 1013 24.65 108.02 44.00
CA PRO A 1013 26.00 107.50 43.97
C PRO A 1013 26.38 107.10 42.54
N LEU A 1014 27.55 107.55 42.13
CA LEU A 1014 28.26 107.28 40.87
C LEU A 1014 28.58 105.78 40.67
N PRO A 1015 28.89 105.33 39.44
CA PRO A 1015 29.05 103.91 39.11
C PRO A 1015 30.46 103.39 39.44
N ASP A 1016 30.56 102.15 39.95
CA ASP A 1016 31.84 101.40 40.01
C ASP A 1016 31.67 99.90 39.65
N TRP A 1017 32.44 99.55 38.61
CA TRP A 1017 33.15 98.35 38.17
C TRP A 1017 33.04 96.98 38.92
N PRO A 1018 33.12 95.82 38.21
CA PRO A 1018 32.89 94.50 38.78
C PRO A 1018 34.07 93.94 39.59
N LEU A 1019 33.76 93.19 40.65
CA LEU A 1019 34.62 92.19 41.28
C LEU A 1019 33.92 90.83 41.22
N ALA A 1020 34.67 89.82 40.77
CA ALA A 1020 34.20 88.46 40.54
C ALA A 1020 33.93 87.69 41.84
N ASP A 1021 32.87 86.86 41.85
CA ASP A 1021 32.60 85.90 42.92
C ASP A 1021 33.49 84.65 42.79
N PRO A 1022 34.06 84.13 43.90
CA PRO A 1022 34.74 82.84 43.92
C PRO A 1022 33.75 81.64 44.02
N PRO A 1023 34.15 80.44 43.55
CA PRO A 1023 33.27 79.28 43.41
C PRO A 1023 33.06 78.51 44.74
N PRO A 1024 31.97 77.71 44.85
CA PRO A 1024 31.68 76.92 46.04
C PRO A 1024 32.45 75.59 46.09
N ALA A 1025 32.88 75.20 47.29
CA ALA A 1025 33.51 73.91 47.57
C ALA A 1025 32.48 72.82 47.96
N ARG A 1026 32.67 71.64 47.39
CA ARG A 1026 31.94 70.36 47.57
C ARG A 1026 32.27 69.68 48.89
N ILE A 1027 31.35 68.85 49.44
CA ILE A 1027 31.53 67.50 50.09
C ILE A 1027 30.10 66.87 50.18
N SER A 1028 29.63 65.99 49.28
CA SER A 1028 29.77 64.51 49.11
C SER A 1028 28.82 63.61 49.93
N GLY A 1029 28.05 62.75 49.25
CA GLY A 1029 27.38 61.53 49.76
C GLY A 1029 26.38 60.94 48.75
N PRO A 1030 26.23 59.61 48.56
CA PRO A 1030 26.13 59.01 47.22
C PRO A 1030 24.80 58.30 46.87
N GLY A 1031 24.56 58.16 45.55
CA GLY A 1031 24.08 56.92 44.93
C GLY A 1031 22.61 56.85 44.50
N SER A 1032 22.30 57.29 43.28
CA SER A 1032 21.08 56.90 42.54
C SER A 1032 21.46 56.15 41.27
N PRO A 1033 20.83 55.00 40.94
CA PRO A 1033 20.83 54.47 39.59
C PRO A 1033 19.64 54.99 38.79
N SER A 1034 19.95 55.42 37.59
CA SER A 1034 19.04 55.77 36.49
C SER A 1034 18.15 54.61 36.05
N THR A 1035 16.88 54.89 35.80
CA THR A 1035 16.02 54.07 34.94
C THR A 1035 15.36 54.99 33.90
N ASP A 1036 15.85 54.92 32.67
CA ASP A 1036 15.12 55.41 31.49
C ASP A 1036 13.86 54.54 31.27
N PRO A 1037 12.72 55.12 30.85
CA PRO A 1037 11.52 54.37 30.50
C PRO A 1037 11.53 53.94 29.03
N PRO A 1038 11.01 52.75 28.66
CA PRO A 1038 10.78 52.40 27.27
C PRO A 1038 9.47 53.00 26.73
N ALA A 1039 9.49 53.23 25.43
CA ALA A 1039 8.48 53.91 24.62
C ALA A 1039 7.11 53.19 24.56
N VAL A 1040 6.07 54.03 24.51
CA VAL A 1040 4.69 53.70 24.17
C VAL A 1040 4.55 53.47 22.66
N PRO A 1041 3.70 52.53 22.23
CA PRO A 1041 2.89 52.72 21.04
C PRO A 1041 1.40 52.80 21.40
N ASN A 1042 0.76 53.80 20.80
CA ASN A 1042 -0.67 54.09 20.74
C ASN A 1042 -1.09 53.88 19.27
N PRO A 1043 -2.38 53.70 18.93
CA PRO A 1043 -3.46 52.95 19.59
C PRO A 1043 -3.79 51.62 18.87
#